data_AF-A0A945CYT7-F1
#
_entry.id   AF-A0A945CYT7-F1
#
_cell.length_a   1.000
_cell.length_b   1.000
_cell.length_c   1.000
_cell.angle_alpha   90.00
_cell.angle_beta   90.00
_cell.angle_gamma   90.00
#
_symmetry.space_group_name_H-M   'P 1'
#
loop_
_entity.id
_entity.type
_entity.pdbx_description
1 polymer ?
#
loop_
_entity_poly.entity_id
_entity_poly.type
_entity_poly.pdbx_seq_one_letter_code
_entity_poly.pdbx_strand_id
1 'polypeptide(L)'
;MSITILTVALCATCAVGAQKVSNSDVTDAIEKITIELEKRHDEQLCWDPITPSQGWLHRHIGTTTAITTLAMLSAGQSVNMPSMQRSIDFIWEVEEPSSYLLSLRISIWALLPDTFEKRLKQDTKLLLRSMSLEHGGWSMLKTPQNSDALISPLTREFGVIALRDAHQRGIRIPKKYWISIANAALGTQNDDGGWSYSSGGTSGKSSTNMTVAGLNCLLGIDESCVGDLRESDTHRIHGAIERALEWLDNNATTKNTGGTALMSYLYALERVAMACGLSEVRGNDWYVDGCLAVLESHCGKHKAKGSTVNLAFALLFLSRGDAPIAMSELVHQKSDVDEFRVSDEITKQVSHKVERALSWRLVTSNESISSWLLAPFMLIQNHEAIQGNTPKYQEYIERGGMIVMLATGNNLEQLRKFAQELCPKSEPIHFQRKHWGHSLLEIVENVHLWTWNDGVRDQVIVIQGNGKTLTRSKNSSLAKLLVNICCGNVELDRWKTRLHEPIRFKPVRKIIIAKHNGQWDAELSALRHWRTEILEFSEMKKNAVVWVGGIQTEEVTTELVSNIIDVAQNGSTVIVESIGGRGHFARTTHTKILERTKTTSTPNPLLVPYPTSRGWSMLNRVELPVPCSTSIGKGMVIFIDCDIRNALLQQTSWEIHGYSHESAIELVSALLCK
;
A
#
# COMPACT_ATOMS: atom_id res chain seq x y z
N MET A 1 14.77 -11.87 50.74
CA MET A 1 13.61 -11.57 49.86
C MET A 1 13.91 -10.25 49.16
N SER A 2 14.52 -10.31 47.98
CA SER A 2 14.78 -9.12 47.14
C SER A 2 14.36 -9.48 45.73
N ILE A 3 13.15 -9.07 45.38
CA ILE A 3 12.59 -9.15 44.03
C ILE A 3 13.46 -8.25 43.15
N THR A 4 14.32 -8.84 42.32
CA THR A 4 15.11 -8.08 41.34
C THR A 4 14.36 -8.16 40.02
N ILE A 5 13.61 -7.09 39.74
CA ILE A 5 12.79 -6.91 38.54
C ILE A 5 13.68 -6.95 37.29
N LEU A 6 13.48 -7.95 36.43
CA LEU A 6 14.13 -8.06 35.13
C LEU A 6 13.43 -7.10 34.15
N THR A 7 14.21 -6.18 33.58
CA THR A 7 13.72 -5.02 32.84
C THR A 7 14.07 -5.24 31.35
N VAL A 8 13.14 -5.11 30.37
CA VAL A 8 13.32 -5.40 28.90
C VAL A 8 13.23 -4.14 28.02
N ALA A 9 14.29 -3.79 27.26
CA ALA A 9 14.46 -2.46 26.65
C ALA A 9 14.67 -2.43 25.14
N LEU A 10 13.68 -1.87 24.43
CA LEU A 10 13.76 -1.43 23.05
C LEU A 10 13.83 0.09 22.94
N CYS A 11 15.00 0.67 22.59
CA CYS A 11 15.07 2.03 22.04
C CYS A 11 15.44 1.90 20.58
N ALA A 12 14.49 2.19 19.72
CA ALA A 12 14.78 2.50 18.34
C ALA A 12 15.00 4.01 18.23
N THR A 13 16.26 4.43 18.16
CA THR A 13 16.61 5.65 17.43
C THR A 13 17.38 5.22 16.20
N CYS A 14 16.64 4.81 15.17
CA CYS A 14 17.20 4.81 13.83
C CYS A 14 17.43 6.28 13.47
N ALA A 15 18.68 6.64 13.21
CA ALA A 15 18.98 7.77 12.34
C ALA A 15 18.66 7.35 10.90
N VAL A 16 17.39 7.06 10.62
CA VAL A 16 16.85 7.35 9.29
C VAL A 16 16.88 8.87 9.23
N GLY A 17 17.49 9.45 8.20
CA GLY A 17 17.38 10.90 7.99
C GLY A 17 15.92 11.27 8.23
N ALA A 18 15.65 12.11 9.22
CA ALA A 18 14.30 12.31 9.75
C ALA A 18 13.36 12.45 8.55
N GLN A 19 12.36 11.57 8.46
CA GLN A 19 11.36 11.67 7.41
C GLN A 19 10.85 13.09 7.48
N LYS A 20 10.98 13.84 6.37
CA LYS A 20 10.72 15.28 6.39
C LYS A 20 9.27 15.59 6.79
N VAL A 21 8.38 14.60 6.68
CA VAL A 21 6.95 14.63 7.03
C VAL A 21 6.55 13.29 7.62
N SER A 22 5.81 13.31 8.72
CA SER A 22 5.22 12.14 9.39
C SER A 22 3.71 12.03 9.14
N ASN A 23 3.11 10.86 9.41
CA ASN A 23 1.64 10.67 9.44
C ASN A 23 0.94 11.67 10.38
N SER A 24 1.56 12.01 11.51
CA SER A 24 1.02 13.01 12.44
C SER A 24 1.02 14.42 11.84
N ASP A 25 2.06 14.81 11.10
CA ASP A 25 2.10 16.13 10.46
C ASP A 25 0.97 16.29 9.42
N VAL A 26 0.70 15.23 8.66
CA VAL A 26 -0.40 15.18 7.69
C VAL A 26 -1.77 15.21 8.39
N THR A 27 -1.96 14.43 9.45
CA THR A 27 -3.21 14.39 10.22
C THR A 27 -3.51 15.77 10.82
N ASP A 28 -2.51 16.40 11.44
CA ASP A 28 -2.61 17.76 11.98
C ASP A 28 -2.95 18.80 10.89
N ALA A 29 -2.39 18.63 9.69
CA ALA A 29 -2.67 19.52 8.55
C ALA A 29 -4.11 19.36 8.05
N ILE A 30 -4.59 18.13 7.88
CA ILE A 30 -5.98 17.81 7.51
C ILE A 30 -6.95 18.43 8.52
N GLU A 31 -6.69 18.27 9.82
CA GLU A 31 -7.52 18.85 10.87
C GLU A 31 -7.52 20.38 10.82
N LYS A 32 -6.35 21.01 10.75
CA LYS A 32 -6.25 22.49 10.67
C LYS A 32 -6.96 23.06 9.46
N ILE A 33 -6.84 22.42 8.30
CA ILE A 33 -7.48 22.87 7.06
C ILE A 33 -9.00 22.69 7.18
N THR A 34 -9.47 21.56 7.68
CA THR A 34 -10.90 21.27 7.90
C THR A 34 -11.53 22.31 8.84
N ILE A 35 -10.91 22.58 9.98
CA ILE A 35 -11.38 23.57 10.95
C ILE A 35 -11.43 24.98 10.33
N GLU A 36 -10.42 25.35 9.55
CA GLU A 36 -10.37 26.65 8.89
C GLU A 36 -11.43 26.78 7.78
N LEU A 37 -11.70 25.71 7.03
CA LEU A 37 -12.78 25.69 6.04
C LEU A 37 -14.14 25.80 6.70
N GLU A 38 -14.39 25.07 7.78
CA GLU A 38 -15.66 25.14 8.51
C GLU A 38 -15.91 26.55 9.07
N LYS A 39 -14.88 27.21 9.60
CA LYS A 39 -14.98 28.61 10.06
C LYS A 39 -15.34 29.61 8.96
N ARG A 40 -15.05 29.28 7.70
CA ARG A 40 -15.34 30.13 6.54
C ARG A 40 -16.71 29.86 5.92
N HIS A 41 -17.42 28.83 6.37
CA HIS A 41 -18.73 28.51 5.86
C HIS A 41 -19.72 29.61 6.27
N ASP A 42 -20.45 30.14 5.30
CA ASP A 42 -21.56 31.09 5.46
C ASP A 42 -22.91 30.38 5.22
N GLU A 43 -23.95 30.71 5.98
CA GLU A 43 -25.25 30.02 5.85
C GLU A 43 -25.95 30.26 4.50
N GLN A 44 -25.70 31.40 3.87
CA GLN A 44 -26.34 31.79 2.61
C GLN A 44 -25.48 31.42 1.40
N LEU A 45 -24.19 31.79 1.45
CA LEU A 45 -23.24 31.66 0.36
C LEU A 45 -22.37 30.39 0.46
N CYS A 46 -22.49 29.62 1.54
CA CYS A 46 -21.63 28.48 1.82
C CYS A 46 -20.15 28.89 1.79
N TRP A 47 -19.37 28.40 0.83
CA TRP A 47 -17.96 28.78 0.67
C TRP A 47 -17.69 29.70 -0.52
N ASP A 48 -18.74 30.09 -1.25
CA ASP A 48 -18.61 30.99 -2.38
C ASP A 48 -18.32 32.42 -1.92
N PRO A 49 -17.47 33.17 -2.65
CA PRO A 49 -17.18 34.55 -2.31
C PRO A 49 -18.38 35.45 -2.62
N ILE A 50 -18.57 36.50 -1.82
CA ILE A 50 -19.59 37.54 -2.05
C ILE A 50 -19.45 38.17 -3.45
N THR A 51 -18.21 38.38 -3.88
CA THR A 51 -17.90 38.92 -5.22
C THR A 51 -17.06 37.91 -5.99
N PRO A 52 -17.46 37.51 -7.22
CA PRO A 52 -16.64 36.67 -8.08
C PRO A 52 -15.25 37.28 -8.27
N SER A 53 -14.20 36.52 -7.93
CA SER A 53 -12.82 36.98 -8.13
C SER A 53 -12.32 36.63 -9.53
N GLN A 54 -11.16 37.16 -9.91
CA GLN A 54 -10.53 36.83 -11.21
C GLN A 54 -9.98 35.40 -11.28
N GLY A 55 -10.01 34.60 -10.21
CA GLY A 55 -9.55 33.20 -10.21
C GLY A 55 -10.46 32.29 -11.04
N TRP A 56 -9.88 31.37 -11.82
CA TRP A 56 -10.62 30.58 -12.82
C TRP A 56 -11.77 29.74 -12.26
N LEU A 57 -11.65 29.19 -11.04
CA LEU A 57 -12.77 28.54 -10.32
C LEU A 57 -13.75 29.59 -9.79
N HIS A 58 -13.25 30.56 -9.01
CA HIS A 58 -14.05 31.58 -8.31
C HIS A 58 -14.94 32.49 -9.18
N ARG A 59 -14.83 32.43 -10.52
CA ARG A 59 -15.68 33.18 -11.45
C ARG A 59 -17.10 32.59 -11.57
N HIS A 60 -17.32 31.36 -11.13
CA HIS A 60 -18.59 30.66 -11.31
C HIS A 60 -19.25 30.33 -9.97
N ILE A 61 -20.49 30.78 -9.81
CA ILE A 61 -21.34 30.47 -8.65
C ILE A 61 -21.40 28.95 -8.44
N GLY A 62 -21.32 28.52 -7.19
CA GLY A 62 -21.35 27.14 -6.71
C GLY A 62 -20.00 26.42 -6.74
N THR A 63 -19.01 26.89 -7.52
CA THR A 63 -17.79 26.09 -7.74
C THR A 63 -16.85 26.05 -6.54
N THR A 64 -16.74 27.13 -5.76
CA THR A 64 -15.90 27.14 -4.55
C THR A 64 -16.54 26.23 -3.49
N THR A 65 -17.85 26.34 -3.33
CA THR A 65 -18.65 25.46 -2.48
C THR A 65 -18.53 24.00 -2.90
N ALA A 66 -18.60 23.69 -4.20
CA ALA A 66 -18.50 22.32 -4.69
C ALA A 66 -17.11 21.71 -4.46
N ILE A 67 -16.01 22.42 -4.77
CA ILE A 67 -14.66 21.85 -4.54
C ILE A 67 -14.39 21.67 -3.04
N THR A 68 -14.85 22.60 -2.19
CA THR A 68 -14.72 22.47 -0.74
C THR A 68 -15.57 21.32 -0.20
N THR A 69 -16.81 21.15 -0.68
CA THR A 69 -17.67 20.01 -0.32
C THR A 69 -17.00 18.69 -0.69
N LEU A 70 -16.46 18.58 -1.90
CA LEU A 70 -15.75 17.40 -2.37
C LEU A 70 -14.52 17.09 -1.49
N ALA A 71 -13.77 18.13 -1.10
CA ALA A 71 -12.61 18.01 -0.24
C ALA A 71 -12.97 17.54 1.18
N MET A 72 -14.01 18.14 1.78
CA MET A 72 -14.50 17.77 3.12
C MET A 72 -15.00 16.32 3.15
N LEU A 73 -15.77 15.89 2.13
CA LEU A 73 -16.20 14.48 2.00
C LEU A 73 -15.00 13.54 1.86
N SER A 74 -14.01 13.91 1.03
CA SER A 74 -12.79 13.11 0.84
C SER A 74 -11.93 13.02 2.11
N ALA A 75 -11.99 14.03 2.98
CA ALA A 75 -11.35 14.05 4.29
C ALA A 75 -12.17 13.31 5.38
N GLY A 76 -13.25 12.61 5.00
CA GLY A 76 -14.08 11.84 5.92
C GLY A 76 -15.05 12.66 6.77
N GLN A 77 -15.28 13.94 6.45
CA GLN A 77 -16.28 14.75 7.14
C GLN A 77 -17.69 14.22 6.87
N SER A 78 -18.54 14.23 7.89
CA SER A 78 -19.87 13.67 7.79
C SER A 78 -20.76 14.51 6.88
N VAL A 79 -21.45 13.85 5.94
CA VAL A 79 -22.50 14.46 5.10
C VAL A 79 -23.65 15.05 5.94
N ASN A 80 -23.80 14.63 7.19
CA ASN A 80 -24.86 15.11 8.09
C ASN A 80 -24.51 16.41 8.83
N MET A 81 -23.32 16.98 8.63
CA MET A 81 -22.99 18.29 9.18
C MET A 81 -23.91 19.37 8.58
N PRO A 82 -24.38 20.36 9.37
CA PRO A 82 -25.24 21.42 8.85
C PRO A 82 -24.64 22.19 7.66
N SER A 83 -23.34 22.49 7.73
CA SER A 83 -22.58 23.13 6.63
C SER A 83 -22.57 22.27 5.36
N MET A 84 -22.36 20.96 5.49
CA MET A 84 -22.35 20.01 4.38
C MET A 84 -23.73 19.85 3.74
N GLN A 85 -24.79 19.72 4.55
CA GLN A 85 -26.17 19.64 4.05
C GLN A 85 -26.55 20.93 3.29
N ARG A 86 -26.29 22.09 3.90
CA ARG A 86 -26.59 23.38 3.24
C ARG A 86 -25.81 23.54 1.95
N SER A 87 -24.54 23.14 1.93
CA SER A 87 -23.68 23.21 0.74
C SER A 87 -24.15 22.29 -0.38
N ILE A 88 -24.60 21.08 -0.05
CA ILE A 88 -25.19 20.13 -1.02
C ILE A 88 -26.46 20.69 -1.65
N ASP A 89 -27.31 21.35 -0.86
CA ASP A 89 -28.52 21.99 -1.38
C ASP A 89 -28.17 23.23 -2.23
N PHE A 90 -27.26 24.08 -1.75
CA PHE A 90 -26.81 25.27 -2.47
C PHE A 90 -26.26 24.95 -3.86
N ILE A 91 -25.35 23.96 -3.98
CA ILE A 91 -24.79 23.60 -5.30
C ILE A 91 -25.84 22.96 -6.22
N TRP A 92 -26.86 22.31 -5.65
CA TRP A 92 -27.97 21.74 -6.42
C TRP A 92 -28.92 22.83 -6.95
N GLU A 93 -29.18 23.87 -6.14
CA GLU A 93 -30.03 25.03 -6.45
C GLU A 93 -29.49 25.91 -7.59
N VAL A 94 -28.20 25.81 -7.93
CA VAL A 94 -27.65 26.51 -9.09
C VAL A 94 -28.29 25.96 -10.37
N GLU A 95 -29.27 26.68 -10.89
CA GLU A 95 -30.05 26.30 -12.09
C GLU A 95 -29.19 26.15 -13.34
N GLU A 96 -28.11 26.93 -13.39
CA GLU A 96 -27.33 27.15 -14.61
C GLU A 96 -25.83 26.89 -14.36
N PRO A 97 -25.46 25.64 -14.03
CA PRO A 97 -24.11 25.32 -13.59
C PRO A 97 -23.10 25.38 -14.74
N SER A 98 -21.90 25.89 -14.43
CA SER A 98 -20.76 25.78 -15.34
C SER A 98 -20.30 24.33 -15.49
N SER A 99 -19.49 24.04 -16.50
CA SER A 99 -18.88 22.72 -16.71
C SER A 99 -18.06 22.25 -15.50
N TYR A 100 -17.38 23.17 -14.81
CA TYR A 100 -16.66 22.88 -13.57
C TYR A 100 -17.62 22.52 -12.44
N LEU A 101 -18.69 23.29 -12.25
CA LEU A 101 -19.68 22.98 -11.21
C LEU A 101 -20.36 21.63 -11.49
N LEU A 102 -20.76 21.36 -12.74
CA LEU A 102 -21.31 20.06 -13.13
C LEU A 102 -20.33 18.92 -12.83
N SER A 103 -19.05 19.10 -13.20
CA SER A 103 -18.03 18.08 -12.96
C SER A 103 -17.86 17.79 -11.46
N LEU A 104 -17.78 18.83 -10.63
CA LEU A 104 -17.66 18.69 -9.18
C LEU A 104 -18.92 18.11 -8.54
N ARG A 105 -20.12 18.52 -8.98
CA ARG A 105 -21.39 17.94 -8.55
C ARG A 105 -21.44 16.46 -8.83
N ILE A 106 -21.06 16.01 -10.02
CA ILE A 106 -21.01 14.59 -10.40
C ILE A 106 -20.08 13.81 -9.46
N SER A 107 -18.87 14.31 -9.21
CA SER A 107 -17.94 13.68 -8.26
C SER A 107 -18.51 13.60 -6.84
N ILE A 108 -19.20 14.65 -6.37
CA ILE A 108 -19.89 14.64 -5.07
C ILE A 108 -21.01 13.60 -5.05
N TRP A 109 -21.91 13.60 -6.04
CA TRP A 109 -23.02 12.63 -6.10
C TRP A 109 -22.54 11.19 -6.19
N ALA A 110 -21.36 10.95 -6.79
CA ALA A 110 -20.75 9.64 -6.84
C ALA A 110 -20.23 9.13 -5.48
N LEU A 111 -19.87 10.03 -4.57
CA LEU A 111 -19.47 9.71 -3.19
C LEU A 111 -20.65 9.55 -2.22
N LEU A 112 -21.84 10.05 -2.59
CA LEU A 112 -23.02 10.04 -1.73
C LEU A 112 -23.89 8.77 -1.94
N PRO A 113 -24.76 8.44 -0.96
CA PRO A 113 -25.66 7.29 -1.05
C PRO A 113 -26.54 7.28 -2.31
N ASP A 114 -27.10 6.11 -2.65
CA ASP A 114 -27.91 5.88 -3.84
C ASP A 114 -29.13 6.82 -3.97
N THR A 115 -29.56 7.47 -2.89
CA THR A 115 -30.59 8.53 -2.94
C THR A 115 -30.22 9.69 -3.88
N PHE A 116 -28.93 9.90 -4.15
CA PHE A 116 -28.42 10.94 -5.06
C PHE A 116 -28.25 10.45 -6.52
N GLU A 117 -28.52 9.17 -6.82
CA GLU A 117 -28.31 8.60 -8.15
C GLU A 117 -29.08 9.34 -9.26
N LYS A 118 -30.28 9.86 -8.94
CA LYS A 118 -31.05 10.69 -9.90
C LYS A 118 -30.33 11.99 -10.26
N ARG A 119 -29.74 12.67 -9.27
CA ARG A 119 -28.95 13.90 -9.47
C ARG A 119 -27.69 13.58 -10.28
N LEU A 120 -27.01 12.48 -9.95
CA LEU A 120 -25.85 11.98 -10.69
C LEU A 120 -26.19 11.76 -12.18
N LYS A 121 -27.25 10.99 -12.50
CA LYS A 121 -27.69 10.73 -13.88
C LYS A 121 -28.05 12.03 -14.63
N GLN A 122 -28.73 12.96 -13.97
CA GLN A 122 -29.11 14.24 -14.57
C GLN A 122 -27.88 15.08 -14.92
N ASP A 123 -26.96 15.28 -13.99
CA ASP A 123 -25.77 16.09 -14.20
C ASP A 123 -24.82 15.44 -15.21
N THR A 124 -24.64 14.12 -15.18
CA THR A 124 -23.87 13.40 -16.21
C THR A 124 -24.44 13.64 -17.61
N LYS A 125 -25.77 13.59 -17.76
CA LYS A 125 -26.42 13.85 -19.05
C LYS A 125 -26.22 15.30 -19.51
N LEU A 126 -26.25 16.26 -18.59
CA LEU A 126 -25.98 17.67 -18.89
C LEU A 126 -24.52 17.88 -19.31
N LEU A 127 -23.57 17.30 -18.57
CA LEU A 127 -22.15 17.38 -18.90
C LEU A 127 -21.83 16.78 -20.29
N LEU A 128 -22.44 15.64 -20.63
CA LEU A 128 -22.28 15.04 -21.97
C LEU A 128 -22.89 15.91 -23.09
N ARG A 129 -23.91 16.72 -22.79
CA ARG A 129 -24.52 17.63 -23.76
C ARG A 129 -23.72 18.91 -23.99
N SER A 130 -22.96 19.36 -22.99
CA SER A 130 -22.12 20.56 -23.10
C SER A 130 -20.74 20.30 -23.71
N MET A 131 -20.37 19.03 -23.92
CA MET A 131 -19.07 18.67 -24.51
C MET A 131 -18.99 19.00 -26.01
N SER A 132 -17.87 19.58 -26.44
CA SER A 132 -17.50 19.66 -27.86
C SER A 132 -16.97 18.30 -28.32
N LEU A 133 -17.68 17.65 -29.24
CA LEU A 133 -17.26 16.36 -29.81
C LEU A 133 -16.11 16.50 -30.81
N GLU A 134 -15.95 17.68 -31.40
CA GLU A 134 -14.84 17.99 -32.31
C GLU A 134 -13.53 18.10 -31.52
N HIS A 135 -13.54 18.85 -30.42
CA HIS A 135 -12.36 19.17 -29.63
C HIS A 135 -12.19 18.31 -28.36
N GLY A 136 -13.09 17.33 -28.16
CA GLY A 136 -13.02 16.35 -27.07
C GLY A 136 -12.90 16.97 -25.69
N GLY A 137 -13.72 17.98 -25.38
CA GLY A 137 -13.62 18.70 -24.11
C GLY A 137 -14.75 19.70 -23.87
N TRP A 138 -14.60 20.45 -22.80
CA TRP A 138 -15.58 21.42 -22.34
C TRP A 138 -14.95 22.81 -22.28
N SER A 139 -15.76 23.81 -22.64
CA SER A 139 -15.47 25.18 -22.27
C SER A 139 -16.11 25.50 -20.92
N MET A 140 -15.98 26.73 -20.44
CA MET A 140 -16.69 27.23 -19.25
C MET A 140 -18.20 27.45 -19.46
N LEU A 141 -18.68 27.24 -20.68
CA LEU A 141 -20.04 27.57 -21.12
C LEU A 141 -20.92 26.32 -21.24
N LYS A 142 -22.24 26.54 -21.22
CA LYS A 142 -23.27 25.48 -21.25
C LYS A 142 -23.39 24.78 -22.60
N THR A 143 -23.03 25.46 -23.69
CA THR A 143 -23.15 24.95 -25.04
C THR A 143 -21.80 24.45 -25.55
N PRO A 144 -21.80 23.38 -26.37
CA PRO A 144 -20.60 22.98 -27.10
C PRO A 144 -20.02 24.18 -27.85
N GLN A 145 -18.73 24.42 -27.65
CA GLN A 145 -18.00 25.46 -28.38
C GLN A 145 -17.20 24.83 -29.50
N ASN A 146 -17.10 25.54 -30.62
CA ASN A 146 -16.32 25.15 -31.79
C ASN A 146 -14.96 25.88 -31.84
N SER A 147 -14.52 26.48 -30.72
CA SER A 147 -13.24 27.18 -30.65
C SER A 147 -12.29 26.45 -29.69
N ASP A 148 -11.16 26.03 -30.24
CA ASP A 148 -10.05 25.39 -29.50
C ASP A 148 -9.45 26.27 -28.40
N ALA A 149 -9.50 27.60 -28.55
CA ALA A 149 -8.81 28.53 -27.65
C ALA A 149 -9.32 28.50 -26.19
N LEU A 150 -10.48 27.89 -25.94
CA LEU A 150 -11.11 27.81 -24.61
C LEU A 150 -11.09 26.39 -24.02
N ILE A 151 -10.52 25.41 -24.72
CA ILE A 151 -10.44 24.01 -24.30
C ILE A 151 -8.98 23.65 -24.08
N SER A 152 -8.62 23.44 -22.82
CA SER A 152 -7.27 23.03 -22.40
C SER A 152 -7.29 21.64 -21.77
N PRO A 153 -6.13 20.97 -21.63
CA PRO A 153 -6.00 19.73 -20.86
C PRO A 153 -6.65 19.82 -19.47
N LEU A 154 -6.51 20.95 -18.78
CA LEU A 154 -7.10 21.17 -17.45
C LEU A 154 -8.63 21.19 -17.46
N THR A 155 -9.25 21.88 -18.43
CA THR A 155 -10.72 21.87 -18.56
C THR A 155 -11.26 20.48 -18.90
N ARG A 156 -10.53 19.73 -19.73
CA ARG A 156 -10.87 18.36 -20.13
C ARG A 156 -10.77 17.40 -18.96
N GLU A 157 -9.75 17.54 -18.13
CA GLU A 157 -9.51 16.69 -16.96
C GLU A 157 -10.70 16.68 -15.99
N PHE A 158 -11.28 17.84 -15.65
CA PHE A 158 -12.43 17.90 -14.75
C PHE A 158 -13.63 17.10 -15.28
N GLY A 159 -13.94 17.26 -16.57
CA GLY A 159 -15.02 16.50 -17.19
C GLY A 159 -14.71 15.01 -17.27
N VAL A 160 -13.47 14.63 -17.56
CA VAL A 160 -13.05 13.21 -17.58
C VAL A 160 -13.18 12.57 -16.19
N ILE A 161 -12.73 13.26 -15.13
CA ILE A 161 -12.88 12.79 -13.75
C ILE A 161 -14.36 12.57 -13.43
N ALA A 162 -15.22 13.53 -13.75
CA ALA A 162 -16.65 13.41 -13.52
C ALA A 162 -17.28 12.24 -14.29
N LEU A 163 -16.94 12.06 -15.58
CA LEU A 163 -17.44 10.94 -16.38
C LEU A 163 -16.95 9.59 -15.84
N ARG A 164 -15.71 9.53 -15.35
CA ARG A 164 -15.14 8.34 -14.69
C ARG A 164 -15.88 8.02 -13.41
N ASP A 165 -16.10 9.00 -12.52
CA ASP A 165 -16.82 8.81 -11.26
C ASP A 165 -18.27 8.33 -11.52
N ALA A 166 -18.95 8.91 -12.52
CA ALA A 166 -20.27 8.45 -12.95
C ALA A 166 -20.24 7.02 -13.52
N HIS A 167 -19.23 6.69 -14.32
CA HIS A 167 -19.04 5.37 -14.90
C HIS A 167 -18.81 4.29 -13.84
N GLN A 168 -17.98 4.58 -12.83
CA GLN A 168 -17.74 3.69 -11.68
C GLN A 168 -19.03 3.39 -10.90
N ARG A 169 -19.96 4.37 -10.83
CA ARG A 169 -21.31 4.19 -10.27
C ARG A 169 -22.29 3.51 -11.22
N GLY A 170 -21.81 2.95 -12.33
CA GLY A 170 -22.60 2.15 -13.28
C GLY A 170 -23.34 2.96 -14.34
N ILE A 171 -23.12 4.28 -14.44
CA ILE A 171 -23.73 5.08 -15.51
C ILE A 171 -23.01 4.80 -16.82
N ARG A 172 -23.77 4.37 -17.82
CA ARG A 172 -23.23 4.10 -19.16
C ARG A 172 -22.89 5.40 -19.88
N ILE A 173 -21.61 5.62 -20.14
CA ILE A 173 -21.12 6.71 -20.99
C ILE A 173 -20.99 6.22 -22.44
N PRO A 174 -21.62 6.86 -23.43
CA PRO A 174 -21.50 6.41 -24.83
C PRO A 174 -20.05 6.52 -25.34
N LYS A 175 -19.55 5.45 -25.98
CA LYS A 175 -18.15 5.32 -26.45
C LYS A 175 -17.65 6.50 -27.29
N LYS A 176 -18.52 7.15 -28.07
CA LYS A 176 -18.16 8.34 -28.86
C LYS A 176 -17.54 9.48 -28.04
N TYR A 177 -17.95 9.63 -26.77
CA TYR A 177 -17.42 10.66 -25.89
C TYR A 177 -15.99 10.34 -25.47
N TRP A 178 -15.72 9.09 -25.06
CA TRP A 178 -14.37 8.62 -24.75
C TRP A 178 -13.43 8.72 -25.94
N ILE A 179 -13.87 8.30 -27.13
CA ILE A 179 -13.08 8.40 -28.37
C ILE A 179 -12.75 9.87 -28.70
N SER A 180 -13.72 10.77 -28.55
CA SER A 180 -13.53 12.21 -28.80
C SER A 180 -12.48 12.80 -27.86
N ILE A 181 -12.55 12.49 -26.56
CA ILE A 181 -11.56 12.90 -25.55
C ILE A 181 -10.18 12.31 -25.88
N ALA A 182 -10.12 11.03 -26.27
CA ALA A 182 -8.88 10.35 -26.63
C ALA A 182 -8.19 11.02 -27.81
N ASN A 183 -8.94 11.25 -28.90
CA ASN A 183 -8.42 11.90 -30.10
C ASN A 183 -7.90 13.31 -29.78
N ALA A 184 -8.60 14.08 -28.95
CA ALA A 184 -8.18 15.41 -28.58
C ALA A 184 -6.95 15.41 -27.67
N ALA A 185 -6.87 14.50 -26.68
CA ALA A 185 -5.68 14.35 -25.84
C ALA A 185 -4.46 13.93 -26.65
N LEU A 186 -4.60 12.93 -27.53
CA LEU A 186 -3.54 12.47 -28.42
C LEU A 186 -3.10 13.55 -29.42
N GLY A 187 -4.04 14.27 -30.03
CA GLY A 187 -3.74 15.31 -31.03
C GLY A 187 -3.13 16.60 -30.45
N THR A 188 -3.16 16.76 -29.13
CA THR A 188 -2.60 17.93 -28.43
C THR A 188 -1.35 17.60 -27.60
N GLN A 189 -0.92 16.34 -27.56
CA GLN A 189 0.35 15.97 -26.95
C GLN A 189 1.50 16.46 -27.83
N ASN A 190 2.51 17.06 -27.22
CA ASN A 190 3.73 17.48 -27.90
C ASN A 190 4.65 16.28 -28.18
N ASP A 191 5.57 16.46 -29.13
CA ASP A 191 6.59 15.44 -29.47
C ASP A 191 7.47 15.06 -28.27
N ASP A 192 7.61 15.95 -27.27
CA ASP A 192 8.34 15.67 -26.04
C ASP A 192 7.58 14.76 -25.06
N GLY A 193 6.31 14.43 -25.34
CA GLY A 193 5.44 13.64 -24.47
C GLY A 193 4.60 14.46 -23.49
N GLY A 194 4.83 15.77 -23.38
CA GLY A 194 4.08 16.67 -22.51
C GLY A 194 2.90 17.37 -23.19
N TRP A 195 2.19 18.21 -22.42
CA TRP A 195 1.14 19.09 -22.94
C TRP A 195 1.40 20.54 -22.54
N SER A 196 0.90 21.47 -23.36
CA SER A 196 0.96 22.91 -23.14
C SER A 196 -0.46 23.52 -23.00
N TYR A 197 -0.54 24.83 -22.73
CA TYR A 197 -1.81 25.57 -22.77
C TYR A 197 -2.24 25.95 -24.20
N SER A 198 -1.33 25.89 -25.17
CA SER A 198 -1.62 26.27 -26.56
C SER A 198 -2.24 25.09 -27.30
N SER A 199 -3.20 25.37 -28.18
CA SER A 199 -3.88 24.36 -28.99
C SER A 199 -3.00 23.90 -30.16
N GLY A 200 -2.76 22.58 -30.25
CA GLY A 200 -2.02 21.91 -31.33
C GLY A 200 -0.71 21.29 -30.85
N GLY A 201 -0.45 20.02 -31.18
CA GLY A 201 0.67 19.19 -30.68
C GLY A 201 2.10 19.63 -31.00
N THR A 202 2.32 20.86 -31.46
CA THR A 202 3.64 21.49 -31.61
C THR A 202 3.66 22.93 -31.08
N SER A 203 2.55 23.38 -30.48
CA SER A 203 2.38 24.75 -30.02
C SER A 203 2.66 24.86 -28.53
N GLY A 204 3.55 25.77 -28.15
CA GLY A 204 3.85 26.09 -26.75
C GLY A 204 4.70 25.06 -26.01
N LYS A 205 5.38 25.52 -24.96
CA LYS A 205 6.25 24.69 -24.13
C LYS A 205 5.41 23.81 -23.20
N SER A 206 5.71 22.51 -23.15
CA SER A 206 5.10 21.58 -22.21
C SER A 206 5.29 22.05 -20.76
N SER A 207 4.25 21.89 -19.94
CA SER A 207 4.24 22.35 -18.54
C SER A 207 3.68 21.28 -17.62
N THR A 208 4.17 21.21 -16.38
CA THR A 208 3.82 20.11 -15.49
C THR A 208 2.32 19.99 -15.23
N ASN A 209 1.63 21.12 -15.01
CA ASN A 209 0.18 21.14 -14.76
C ASN A 209 -0.63 20.66 -15.98
N MET A 210 -0.23 21.03 -17.19
CA MET A 210 -0.94 20.58 -18.40
C MET A 210 -0.61 19.13 -18.73
N THR A 211 0.63 18.69 -18.49
CA THR A 211 1.02 17.29 -18.73
C THR A 211 0.27 16.33 -17.81
N VAL A 212 0.16 16.61 -16.50
CA VAL A 212 -0.63 15.75 -15.60
C VAL A 212 -2.12 15.76 -15.96
N ALA A 213 -2.66 16.91 -16.38
CA ALA A 213 -4.06 17.00 -16.79
C ALA A 213 -4.34 16.21 -18.07
N GLY A 214 -3.47 16.33 -19.08
CA GLY A 214 -3.54 15.56 -20.33
C GLY A 214 -3.40 14.06 -20.09
N LEU A 215 -2.48 13.67 -19.22
CA LEU A 215 -2.29 12.29 -18.79
C LEU A 215 -3.51 11.74 -18.05
N ASN A 216 -4.09 12.49 -17.10
CA ASN A 216 -5.34 12.09 -16.42
C ASN A 216 -6.50 11.86 -17.40
N CYS A 217 -6.55 12.59 -18.52
CA CYS A 217 -7.53 12.34 -19.56
C CYS A 217 -7.35 10.95 -20.19
N LEU A 218 -6.12 10.61 -20.58
CA LEU A 218 -5.80 9.31 -21.17
C LEU A 218 -6.01 8.16 -20.18
N LEU A 219 -5.60 8.33 -18.92
CA LEU A 219 -5.81 7.34 -17.87
C LEU A 219 -7.30 7.10 -17.57
N GLY A 220 -8.12 8.16 -17.60
CA GLY A 220 -9.58 8.03 -17.44
C GLY A 220 -10.23 7.23 -18.56
N ILE A 221 -9.74 7.37 -19.80
CA ILE A 221 -10.20 6.58 -20.95
C ILE A 221 -9.72 5.13 -20.83
N ASP A 222 -8.43 4.95 -20.54
CA ASP A 222 -7.80 3.64 -20.38
C ASP A 222 -8.56 2.80 -19.35
N GLU A 223 -8.83 3.37 -18.17
CA GLU A 223 -9.64 2.72 -17.14
C GLU A 223 -11.09 2.44 -17.59
N SER A 224 -11.76 3.42 -18.21
CA SER A 224 -13.19 3.32 -18.50
C SER A 224 -13.50 2.48 -19.74
N CYS A 225 -12.49 2.07 -20.50
CA CYS A 225 -12.64 1.37 -21.78
C CYS A 225 -11.71 0.15 -21.92
N VAL A 226 -11.19 -0.40 -20.82
CA VAL A 226 -10.36 -1.62 -20.82
C VAL A 226 -11.07 -2.74 -21.60
N GLY A 227 -10.40 -3.27 -22.62
CA GLY A 227 -10.94 -4.33 -23.48
C GLY A 227 -12.05 -3.91 -24.47
N ASP A 228 -12.51 -2.66 -24.42
CA ASP A 228 -13.60 -2.14 -25.26
C ASP A 228 -13.09 -1.36 -26.48
N LEU A 229 -11.83 -0.89 -26.48
CA LEU A 229 -11.21 -0.18 -27.60
C LEU A 229 -10.64 -1.13 -28.67
N ARG A 230 -10.38 -0.59 -29.87
CA ARG A 230 -9.62 -1.34 -30.88
C ARG A 230 -8.16 -1.42 -30.42
N GLU A 231 -7.50 -2.53 -30.68
CA GLU A 231 -6.09 -2.76 -30.32
C GLU A 231 -5.17 -1.61 -30.78
N SER A 232 -5.38 -1.09 -31.99
CA SER A 232 -4.63 0.07 -32.51
C SER A 232 -4.87 1.36 -31.72
N ASP A 233 -6.08 1.57 -31.21
CA ASP A 233 -6.40 2.76 -30.40
C ASP A 233 -5.80 2.61 -28.99
N THR A 234 -5.89 1.41 -28.40
CA THR A 234 -5.24 1.05 -27.13
C THR A 234 -3.73 1.31 -27.19
N HIS A 235 -3.04 0.76 -28.21
CA HIS A 235 -1.60 0.96 -28.40
C HIS A 235 -1.21 2.45 -28.53
N ARG A 236 -2.03 3.26 -29.23
CA ARG A 236 -1.78 4.71 -29.35
C ARG A 236 -1.94 5.43 -28.01
N ILE A 237 -2.93 5.05 -27.21
CA ILE A 237 -3.17 5.62 -25.88
C ILE A 237 -2.04 5.23 -24.92
N HIS A 238 -1.66 3.95 -24.87
CA HIS A 238 -0.57 3.46 -24.03
C HIS A 238 0.76 4.10 -24.38
N GLY A 239 1.14 4.14 -25.66
CA GLY A 239 2.36 4.83 -26.06
C GLY A 239 2.37 6.33 -25.74
N ALA A 240 1.20 6.99 -25.70
CA ALA A 240 1.08 8.37 -25.26
C ALA A 240 1.20 8.52 -23.73
N ILE A 241 0.66 7.57 -22.96
CA ILE A 241 0.82 7.49 -21.49
C ILE A 241 2.30 7.27 -21.14
N GLU A 242 2.97 6.33 -21.77
CA GLU A 242 4.41 6.03 -21.57
C GLU A 242 5.26 7.29 -21.75
N ARG A 243 5.12 7.99 -22.89
CA ARG A 243 5.84 9.25 -23.15
C ARG A 243 5.53 10.34 -22.12
N ALA A 244 4.29 10.39 -21.63
CA ALA A 244 3.90 11.37 -20.60
C ALA A 244 4.55 11.06 -19.25
N LEU A 245 4.61 9.79 -18.86
CA LEU A 245 5.28 9.33 -17.64
C LEU A 245 6.79 9.61 -17.71
N GLU A 246 7.42 9.32 -18.85
CA GLU A 246 8.83 9.68 -19.11
C GLU A 246 9.04 11.20 -19.06
N TRP A 247 8.13 11.99 -19.63
CA TRP A 247 8.21 13.45 -19.54
C TRP A 247 8.14 13.93 -18.10
N LEU A 248 7.25 13.37 -17.28
CA LEU A 248 7.11 13.72 -15.86
C LEU A 248 8.38 13.38 -15.07
N ASP A 249 8.96 12.20 -15.29
CA ASP A 249 10.17 11.77 -14.59
C ASP A 249 11.42 12.60 -14.98
N ASN A 250 11.39 13.23 -16.16
CA ASN A 250 12.46 14.12 -16.59
C ASN A 250 12.23 15.59 -16.22
N ASN A 251 10.98 16.07 -16.20
CA ASN A 251 10.66 17.51 -16.24
C ASN A 251 9.78 18.02 -15.09
N ALA A 252 9.06 17.17 -14.36
CA ALA A 252 8.14 17.62 -13.32
C ALA A 252 8.82 18.48 -12.24
N THR A 253 8.09 19.43 -11.66
CA THR A 253 8.64 20.27 -10.59
C THR A 253 7.54 20.85 -9.72
N THR A 254 7.78 20.85 -8.42
CA THR A 254 6.96 21.56 -7.41
C THR A 254 7.47 22.98 -7.16
N LYS A 255 8.64 23.36 -7.70
CA LYS A 255 9.37 24.58 -7.31
C LYS A 255 8.82 25.89 -7.87
N ASN A 256 7.83 25.90 -8.77
CA ASN A 256 7.57 27.11 -9.58
C ASN A 256 6.11 27.49 -9.87
N THR A 257 5.14 27.09 -9.05
CA THR A 257 3.71 27.36 -9.33
C THR A 257 2.91 27.87 -8.13
N GLY A 258 3.55 28.54 -7.16
CA GLY A 258 2.91 29.00 -5.91
C GLY A 258 1.49 29.56 -6.10
N GLY A 259 0.60 29.28 -5.13
CA GLY A 259 -0.83 29.61 -5.22
C GLY A 259 -1.67 28.48 -5.82
N THR A 260 -2.75 28.83 -6.53
CA THR A 260 -3.74 27.85 -7.03
C THR A 260 -3.17 26.91 -8.08
N ALA A 261 -2.17 27.35 -8.88
CA ALA A 261 -1.56 26.51 -9.91
C ALA A 261 -0.79 25.32 -9.32
N LEU A 262 -0.07 25.51 -8.20
CA LEU A 262 0.60 24.43 -7.48
C LEU A 262 -0.42 23.48 -6.86
N MET A 263 -1.46 24.03 -6.21
CA MET A 263 -2.46 23.20 -5.54
C MET A 263 -3.28 22.37 -6.54
N SER A 264 -3.65 22.93 -7.70
CA SER A 264 -4.31 22.16 -8.76
C SER A 264 -3.38 21.13 -9.37
N TYR A 265 -2.10 21.45 -9.51
CA TYR A 265 -1.09 20.50 -9.99
C TYR A 265 -0.94 19.32 -9.03
N LEU A 266 -0.83 19.57 -7.72
CA LEU A 266 -0.73 18.49 -6.72
C LEU A 266 -1.96 17.57 -6.76
N TYR A 267 -3.15 18.15 -6.87
CA TYR A 267 -4.39 17.38 -7.03
C TYR A 267 -4.38 16.50 -8.30
N ALA A 268 -3.97 17.04 -9.44
CA ALA A 268 -3.87 16.27 -10.68
C ALA A 268 -2.75 15.20 -10.62
N LEU A 269 -1.62 15.53 -10.00
CA LEU A 269 -0.49 14.62 -9.80
C LEU A 269 -0.87 13.43 -8.92
N GLU A 270 -1.61 13.65 -7.83
CA GLU A 270 -2.12 12.57 -6.96
C GLU A 270 -2.90 11.55 -7.79
N ARG A 271 -3.82 12.00 -8.64
CA ARG A 271 -4.62 11.10 -9.48
C ARG A 271 -3.77 10.31 -10.48
N VAL A 272 -2.78 10.94 -11.13
CA VAL A 272 -1.84 10.24 -12.01
C VAL A 272 -1.06 9.20 -11.23
N ALA A 273 -0.46 9.61 -10.11
CA ALA A 273 0.41 8.75 -9.33
C ALA A 273 -0.34 7.55 -8.75
N MET A 274 -1.55 7.76 -8.24
CA MET A 274 -2.43 6.71 -7.75
C MET A 274 -2.89 5.76 -8.86
N ALA A 275 -3.25 6.29 -10.03
CA ALA A 275 -3.73 5.48 -11.16
C ALA A 275 -2.61 4.68 -11.86
N CYS A 276 -1.35 5.08 -11.72
CA CYS A 276 -0.18 4.40 -12.29
C CYS A 276 0.68 3.67 -11.25
N GLY A 277 0.27 3.67 -9.97
CA GLY A 277 1.06 3.09 -8.89
C GLY A 277 2.43 3.76 -8.68
N LEU A 278 2.59 5.04 -9.00
CA LEU A 278 3.88 5.70 -8.87
C LEU A 278 4.26 5.90 -7.40
N SER A 279 5.44 5.42 -7.03
CA SER A 279 6.06 5.75 -5.74
C SER A 279 6.78 7.10 -5.79
N GLU A 280 7.37 7.44 -6.93
CA GLU A 280 8.28 8.57 -7.09
C GLU A 280 8.01 9.30 -8.41
N VAL A 281 8.40 10.58 -8.44
CA VAL A 281 8.47 11.38 -9.66
C VAL A 281 9.82 12.12 -9.62
N ARG A 282 10.65 11.92 -10.65
CA ARG A 282 12.05 12.41 -10.70
C ARG A 282 12.91 11.91 -9.55
N GLY A 283 12.72 10.66 -9.15
CA GLY A 283 13.44 10.03 -8.04
C GLY A 283 13.15 10.63 -6.65
N ASN A 284 12.09 11.43 -6.49
CA ASN A 284 11.62 11.89 -5.18
C ASN A 284 10.22 11.34 -4.91
N ASP A 285 9.90 11.03 -3.65
CA ASP A 285 8.55 10.64 -3.26
C ASP A 285 7.60 11.82 -3.46
N TRP A 286 6.70 11.68 -4.43
CA TRP A 286 5.80 12.75 -4.86
C TRP A 286 4.84 13.19 -3.75
N TYR A 287 4.48 12.28 -2.84
CA TYR A 287 3.54 12.55 -1.77
C TYR A 287 4.22 13.29 -0.63
N VAL A 288 5.42 12.86 -0.23
CA VAL A 288 6.25 13.57 0.75
C VAL A 288 6.53 15.00 0.28
N ASP A 289 6.96 15.17 -0.97
CA ASP A 289 7.26 16.49 -1.54
C ASP A 289 6.01 17.38 -1.62
N GLY A 290 4.87 16.82 -2.00
CA GLY A 290 3.60 17.56 -2.02
C GLY A 290 3.11 17.93 -0.61
N CYS A 291 3.28 17.04 0.37
CA CYS A 291 2.93 17.32 1.77
C CYS A 291 3.77 18.48 2.31
N LEU A 292 5.08 18.50 2.05
CA LEU A 292 5.96 19.62 2.41
C LEU A 292 5.47 20.93 1.79
N ALA A 293 5.16 20.91 0.49
CA ALA A 293 4.66 22.09 -0.21
C ALA A 293 3.35 22.62 0.40
N VAL A 294 2.44 21.73 0.81
CA VAL A 294 1.18 22.09 1.49
C VAL A 294 1.46 22.64 2.89
N LEU A 295 2.32 21.97 3.68
CA LEU A 295 2.66 22.39 5.03
C LEU A 295 3.28 23.79 5.04
N GLU A 296 4.28 24.03 4.18
CA GLU A 296 4.96 25.32 4.05
C GLU A 296 4.00 26.45 3.59
N SER A 297 3.15 26.15 2.62
CA SER A 297 2.27 27.15 1.99
C SER A 297 1.02 27.46 2.81
N HIS A 298 0.44 26.45 3.46
CA HIS A 298 -0.91 26.51 4.00
C HIS A 298 -1.05 26.20 5.48
N CYS A 299 -0.09 25.53 6.13
CA CYS A 299 -0.20 25.16 7.55
C CYS A 299 0.62 26.09 8.45
N GLY A 300 0.03 27.22 8.85
CA GLY A 300 0.64 28.11 9.84
C GLY A 300 0.68 27.49 11.25
N LYS A 301 1.46 28.10 12.16
CA LYS A 301 1.67 27.60 13.54
C LYS A 301 0.38 27.29 14.30
N HIS A 302 -0.68 28.07 14.08
CA HIS A 302 -1.94 27.96 14.83
C HIS A 302 -3.18 27.70 13.95
N LYS A 303 -3.10 27.95 12.65
CA LYS A 303 -4.24 27.79 11.73
C LYS A 303 -3.76 27.62 10.29
N ALA A 304 -4.63 27.08 9.44
CA ALA A 304 -4.41 27.09 8.01
C ALA A 304 -4.54 28.51 7.41
N LYS A 305 -3.85 28.78 6.31
CA LYS A 305 -3.85 30.08 5.59
C LYS A 305 -3.94 29.86 4.09
N GLY A 306 -4.47 30.84 3.35
CA GLY A 306 -4.66 30.76 1.90
C GLY A 306 -6.13 30.88 1.49
N SER A 307 -6.40 30.92 0.19
CA SER A 307 -7.79 30.97 -0.33
C SER A 307 -8.52 29.66 -0.06
N THR A 308 -9.85 29.72 -0.02
CA THR A 308 -10.71 28.55 0.20
C THR A 308 -10.49 27.46 -0.84
N VAL A 309 -10.28 27.83 -2.11
CA VAL A 309 -9.96 26.88 -3.19
C VAL A 309 -8.61 26.18 -2.98
N ASN A 310 -7.58 26.92 -2.55
CA ASN A 310 -6.27 26.32 -2.30
C ASN A 310 -6.32 25.34 -1.12
N LEU A 311 -7.05 25.70 -0.06
CA LEU A 311 -7.28 24.82 1.08
C LEU A 311 -8.07 23.56 0.68
N ALA A 312 -9.08 23.68 -0.19
CA ALA A 312 -9.82 22.53 -0.70
C ALA A 312 -8.93 21.58 -1.53
N PHE A 313 -8.11 22.10 -2.44
CA PHE A 313 -7.15 21.28 -3.19
C PHE A 313 -6.08 20.63 -2.30
N ALA A 314 -5.55 21.39 -1.32
CA ALA A 314 -4.61 20.86 -0.34
C ALA A 314 -5.22 19.71 0.46
N LEU A 315 -6.47 19.87 0.91
CA LEU A 315 -7.19 18.84 1.66
C LEU A 315 -7.45 17.59 0.80
N LEU A 316 -7.82 17.76 -0.48
CA LEU A 316 -7.97 16.64 -1.43
C LEU A 316 -6.65 15.86 -1.60
N PHE A 317 -5.54 16.57 -1.79
CA PHE A 317 -4.23 15.96 -1.96
C PHE A 317 -3.80 15.17 -0.72
N LEU A 318 -3.87 15.78 0.47
CA LEU A 318 -3.46 15.15 1.73
C LEU A 318 -4.34 13.94 2.08
N SER A 319 -5.67 14.05 1.89
CA SER A 319 -6.58 12.99 2.32
C SER A 319 -6.51 11.75 1.43
N ARG A 320 -6.11 11.89 0.16
CA ARG A 320 -6.10 10.80 -0.81
C ARG A 320 -4.73 10.13 -0.97
N GLY A 321 -3.65 10.92 -0.88
CA GLY A 321 -2.29 10.42 -1.12
C GLY A 321 -1.72 9.51 -0.02
N ASP A 322 -2.30 9.53 1.19
CA ASP A 322 -1.89 8.65 2.29
C ASP A 322 -2.63 7.29 2.32
N ALA A 323 -3.32 6.94 1.22
CA ALA A 323 -4.02 5.67 1.12
C ALA A 323 -3.06 4.48 1.35
N PRO A 324 -3.39 3.54 2.26
CA PRO A 324 -2.55 2.37 2.55
C PRO A 324 -2.28 1.51 1.32
N ILE A 325 -1.10 0.89 1.26
CA ILE A 325 -0.61 0.16 0.09
C ILE A 325 -1.08 -1.30 0.16
N ALA A 326 -1.96 -1.69 -0.76
CA ALA A 326 -2.54 -3.03 -0.85
C ALA A 326 -1.55 -4.08 -1.34
N MET A 327 -0.74 -3.70 -2.32
CA MET A 327 0.28 -4.55 -2.93
C MET A 327 1.29 -3.70 -3.72
N SER A 328 2.44 -4.31 -3.99
CA SER A 328 3.41 -3.81 -4.96
C SER A 328 3.39 -4.69 -6.21
N GLU A 329 3.66 -4.14 -7.38
CA GLU A 329 3.89 -4.89 -8.62
C GLU A 329 5.33 -4.69 -9.10
N LEU A 330 6.01 -5.78 -9.42
CA LEU A 330 7.35 -5.75 -10.01
C LEU A 330 7.26 -5.49 -11.51
N VAL A 331 7.91 -4.41 -11.95
CA VAL A 331 8.00 -4.02 -13.37
C VAL A 331 9.44 -3.80 -13.80
N HIS A 332 9.67 -3.88 -15.12
CA HIS A 332 10.96 -3.55 -15.71
C HIS A 332 11.25 -2.05 -15.58
N GLN A 333 10.29 -1.22 -16.01
CA GLN A 333 10.33 0.24 -15.88
C GLN A 333 8.98 0.79 -15.42
N LYS A 334 8.99 1.89 -14.66
CA LYS A 334 7.76 2.50 -14.10
C LYS A 334 6.88 3.18 -15.16
N SER A 335 7.39 3.36 -16.38
CA SER A 335 6.63 3.86 -17.52
C SER A 335 5.81 2.77 -18.21
N ASP A 336 6.11 1.48 -17.99
CA ASP A 336 5.38 0.36 -18.61
C ASP A 336 3.89 0.42 -18.24
N VAL A 337 3.03 0.37 -19.26
CA VAL A 337 1.58 0.39 -19.07
C VAL A 337 1.04 -1.04 -19.12
N ASP A 338 0.42 -1.50 -18.03
CA ASP A 338 -0.36 -2.74 -18.04
C ASP A 338 -1.69 -2.52 -18.77
N GLU A 339 -1.83 -3.15 -19.94
CA GLU A 339 -3.04 -3.10 -20.77
C GLU A 339 -4.32 -3.44 -20.01
N PHE A 340 -4.23 -4.36 -19.04
CA PHE A 340 -5.38 -4.82 -18.27
C PHE A 340 -5.48 -4.16 -16.89
N ARG A 341 -4.53 -3.28 -16.53
CA ARG A 341 -4.52 -2.55 -15.25
C ARG A 341 -4.79 -3.48 -14.04
N VAL A 342 -4.18 -4.66 -14.03
CA VAL A 342 -4.49 -5.74 -13.08
C VAL A 342 -4.32 -5.27 -11.64
N SER A 343 -3.22 -4.59 -11.35
CA SER A 343 -2.95 -4.11 -10.00
C SER A 343 -3.97 -3.07 -9.52
N ASP A 344 -4.36 -2.16 -10.42
CA ASP A 344 -5.39 -1.16 -10.16
C ASP A 344 -6.77 -1.80 -9.94
N GLU A 345 -7.14 -2.76 -10.78
CA GLU A 345 -8.44 -3.45 -10.70
C GLU A 345 -8.58 -4.28 -9.42
N ILE A 346 -7.56 -5.06 -9.05
CA ILE A 346 -7.57 -5.82 -7.78
C ILE A 346 -7.66 -4.85 -6.60
N THR A 347 -6.87 -3.78 -6.60
CA THR A 347 -6.86 -2.79 -5.51
C THR A 347 -8.21 -2.12 -5.35
N LYS A 348 -8.89 -1.78 -6.45
CA LYS A 348 -10.28 -1.26 -6.43
C LYS A 348 -11.25 -2.27 -5.84
N GLN A 349 -11.19 -3.54 -6.27
CA GLN A 349 -12.08 -4.57 -5.74
C GLN A 349 -11.86 -4.81 -4.24
N VAL A 350 -10.60 -4.87 -3.79
CA VAL A 350 -10.27 -4.96 -2.36
C VAL A 350 -10.79 -3.74 -1.62
N SER A 351 -10.52 -2.53 -2.11
CA SER A 351 -11.01 -1.27 -1.50
C SER A 351 -12.52 -1.25 -1.31
N HIS A 352 -13.27 -1.75 -2.30
CA HIS A 352 -14.72 -1.90 -2.22
C HIS A 352 -15.15 -2.92 -1.17
N LYS A 353 -14.46 -4.06 -1.07
CA LYS A 353 -14.80 -5.13 -0.11
C LYS A 353 -14.55 -4.71 1.34
N VAL A 354 -13.52 -3.90 1.59
CA VAL A 354 -13.16 -3.46 2.95
C VAL A 354 -13.64 -2.05 3.29
N GLU A 355 -14.39 -1.41 2.39
CA GLU A 355 -14.93 -0.05 2.54
C GLU A 355 -13.86 0.98 2.93
N ARG A 356 -12.65 0.81 2.40
CA ARG A 356 -11.49 1.67 2.68
C ARG A 356 -10.73 1.94 1.40
N ALA A 357 -10.34 3.19 1.18
CA ALA A 357 -9.45 3.54 0.07
C ALA A 357 -8.08 2.88 0.26
N LEU A 358 -7.60 2.19 -0.77
CA LEU A 358 -6.27 1.60 -0.82
C LEU A 358 -5.55 2.06 -2.10
N SER A 359 -4.22 2.07 -2.02
CA SER A 359 -3.31 2.32 -3.13
C SER A 359 -2.58 1.03 -3.52
N TRP A 360 -1.92 1.06 -4.66
CA TRP A 360 -0.94 0.08 -5.08
C TRP A 360 0.30 0.81 -5.58
N ARG A 361 1.41 0.10 -5.75
CA ARG A 361 2.64 0.71 -6.27
C ARG A 361 3.40 -0.17 -7.23
N LEU A 362 4.12 0.45 -8.13
CA LEU A 362 5.18 -0.15 -8.92
C LEU A 362 6.48 -0.18 -8.12
N VAL A 363 7.22 -1.28 -8.27
CA VAL A 363 8.60 -1.42 -7.80
C VAL A 363 9.45 -2.01 -8.91
N THR A 364 10.74 -1.67 -8.93
CA THR A 364 11.71 -2.27 -9.86
C THR A 364 12.69 -3.17 -9.12
N SER A 365 13.38 -4.00 -9.88
CA SER A 365 14.50 -4.84 -9.43
C SER A 365 15.63 -4.04 -8.74
N ASN A 366 15.73 -2.73 -9.00
CA ASN A 366 16.79 -1.85 -8.49
C ASN A 366 16.44 -1.19 -7.14
N GLU A 367 15.17 -1.18 -6.72
CA GLU A 367 14.75 -0.55 -5.45
C GLU A 367 15.23 -1.32 -4.21
N SER A 368 15.32 -0.66 -3.06
CA SER A 368 15.71 -1.33 -1.81
C SER A 368 14.69 -2.38 -1.36
N ILE A 369 15.12 -3.41 -0.62
CA ILE A 369 14.19 -4.39 -0.06
C ILE A 369 13.20 -3.74 0.92
N SER A 370 13.63 -2.70 1.64
CA SER A 370 12.74 -1.91 2.49
C SER A 370 11.60 -1.29 1.68
N SER A 371 11.84 -0.89 0.43
CA SER A 371 10.81 -0.39 -0.49
C SER A 371 9.83 -1.49 -0.89
N TRP A 372 10.31 -2.72 -1.13
CA TRP A 372 9.47 -3.87 -1.48
C TRP A 372 8.58 -4.32 -0.32
N LEU A 373 9.06 -4.21 0.92
CA LEU A 373 8.34 -4.60 2.16
C LEU A 373 7.30 -3.58 2.62
N LEU A 374 7.10 -2.47 1.90
CA LEU A 374 6.04 -1.51 2.22
C LEU A 374 4.63 -2.02 1.87
N ALA A 375 4.54 -3.10 1.09
CA ALA A 375 3.28 -3.74 0.76
C ALA A 375 3.25 -5.19 1.27
N PRO A 376 2.07 -5.73 1.61
CA PRO A 376 1.92 -7.09 2.13
C PRO A 376 2.51 -8.17 1.20
N PHE A 377 2.38 -8.00 -0.11
CA PHE A 377 2.98 -8.90 -1.10
C PHE A 377 3.38 -8.14 -2.36
N MET A 378 4.25 -8.79 -3.13
CA MET A 378 4.69 -8.36 -4.46
C MET A 378 4.04 -9.24 -5.53
N LEU A 379 3.31 -8.61 -6.45
CA LEU A 379 2.76 -9.22 -7.66
C LEU A 379 3.81 -9.21 -8.77
N ILE A 380 3.92 -10.31 -9.51
CA ILE A 380 4.73 -10.43 -10.73
C ILE A 380 3.85 -10.98 -11.85
N GLN A 381 3.64 -10.20 -12.90
CA GLN A 381 2.85 -10.62 -14.07
C GLN A 381 3.73 -11.01 -15.26
N ASN A 382 4.91 -10.39 -15.38
CA ASN A 382 5.85 -10.62 -16.46
C ASN A 382 7.17 -11.20 -15.90
N HIS A 383 7.60 -12.34 -16.42
CA HIS A 383 8.88 -12.94 -16.04
C HIS A 383 10.08 -12.06 -16.42
N GLU A 384 9.96 -11.23 -17.47
CA GLU A 384 11.03 -10.30 -17.89
C GLU A 384 11.29 -9.17 -16.87
N ALA A 385 10.32 -8.88 -16.00
CA ALA A 385 10.49 -7.93 -14.90
C ALA A 385 11.42 -8.49 -13.80
N ILE A 386 11.60 -9.82 -13.75
CA ILE A 386 12.55 -10.45 -12.83
C ILE A 386 13.95 -10.18 -13.34
N GLN A 387 14.62 -9.24 -12.68
CA GLN A 387 16.00 -8.90 -12.95
C GLN A 387 16.83 -8.91 -11.67
N GLY A 388 18.15 -8.91 -11.84
CA GLY A 388 19.10 -9.02 -10.73
C GLY A 388 19.34 -10.48 -10.35
N ASN A 389 19.84 -10.69 -9.14
CA ASN A 389 20.21 -12.02 -8.67
C ASN A 389 19.13 -12.61 -7.75
N THR A 390 18.98 -13.93 -7.80
CA THR A 390 18.06 -14.71 -6.94
C THR A 390 18.20 -14.41 -5.42
N PRO A 391 19.41 -14.16 -4.87
CA PRO A 391 19.56 -13.83 -3.45
C PRO A 391 18.73 -12.65 -2.94
N LYS A 392 18.48 -11.62 -3.74
CA LYS A 392 17.67 -10.47 -3.30
C LYS A 392 16.20 -10.83 -3.10
N TYR A 393 15.65 -11.67 -3.97
CA TYR A 393 14.28 -12.17 -3.86
C TYR A 393 14.16 -13.19 -2.72
N GLN A 394 15.19 -14.01 -2.51
CA GLN A 394 15.30 -14.87 -1.33
C GLN A 394 15.32 -14.02 -0.07
N GLU A 395 16.13 -12.97 -0.01
CA GLU A 395 16.14 -12.03 1.12
C GLU A 395 14.76 -11.40 1.32
N TYR A 396 14.04 -10.99 0.27
CA TYR A 396 12.67 -10.46 0.40
C TYR A 396 11.69 -11.46 1.03
N ILE A 397 11.71 -12.72 0.56
CA ILE A 397 10.85 -13.79 1.10
C ILE A 397 11.23 -14.10 2.54
N GLU A 398 12.53 -14.25 2.79
CA GLU A 398 13.07 -14.44 4.13
C GLU A 398 12.58 -13.31 5.02
N ARG A 399 12.63 -12.05 4.52
CA ARG A 399 12.14 -10.75 5.06
C ARG A 399 10.64 -10.62 5.33
N GLY A 400 9.88 -11.70 5.17
CA GLY A 400 8.45 -11.72 5.44
C GLY A 400 7.59 -11.43 4.22
N GLY A 401 8.20 -10.97 3.13
CA GLY A 401 7.52 -10.75 1.87
C GLY A 401 6.93 -12.04 1.31
N MET A 402 5.77 -11.91 0.67
CA MET A 402 5.18 -12.96 -0.16
C MET A 402 5.26 -12.53 -1.63
N ILE A 403 5.61 -13.46 -2.51
CA ILE A 403 5.57 -13.23 -3.96
C ILE A 403 4.36 -13.95 -4.55
N VAL A 404 3.51 -13.20 -5.26
CA VAL A 404 2.39 -13.74 -6.01
C VAL A 404 2.69 -13.56 -7.49
N MET A 405 2.64 -14.63 -8.28
CA MET A 405 2.98 -14.60 -9.70
C MET A 405 1.76 -15.00 -10.53
N LEU A 406 1.45 -14.22 -11.56
CA LEU A 406 0.34 -14.48 -12.48
C LEU A 406 0.89 -14.91 -13.84
N ALA A 407 0.56 -16.12 -14.31
CA ALA A 407 1.20 -16.69 -15.50
C ALA A 407 0.30 -17.62 -16.32
N THR A 408 0.55 -17.69 -17.64
CA THR A 408 -0.06 -18.69 -18.53
C THR A 408 0.94 -19.26 -19.53
N GLY A 409 0.66 -20.45 -20.09
CA GLY A 409 1.47 -21.05 -21.15
C GLY A 409 2.91 -21.28 -20.73
N ASN A 410 3.88 -20.96 -21.60
CA ASN A 410 5.30 -21.15 -21.33
C ASN A 410 5.80 -20.33 -20.12
N ASN A 411 5.21 -19.15 -19.89
CA ASN A 411 5.56 -18.29 -18.76
C ASN A 411 5.24 -18.95 -17.40
N LEU A 412 4.22 -19.81 -17.37
CA LEU A 412 3.87 -20.54 -16.15
C LEU A 412 5.00 -21.47 -15.70
N GLU A 413 5.59 -22.23 -16.62
CA GLU A 413 6.71 -23.13 -16.29
C GLU A 413 7.98 -22.36 -15.92
N GLN A 414 8.22 -21.20 -16.54
CA GLN A 414 9.34 -20.32 -16.18
C GLN A 414 9.22 -19.79 -14.76
N LEU A 415 8.04 -19.27 -14.40
CA LEU A 415 7.79 -18.72 -13.06
C LEU A 415 7.74 -19.81 -11.98
N ARG A 416 7.26 -21.03 -12.31
CA ARG A 416 7.35 -22.18 -11.40
C ARG A 416 8.79 -22.62 -11.14
N LYS A 417 9.66 -22.61 -12.17
CA LYS A 417 11.10 -22.88 -11.99
C LYS A 417 11.76 -21.82 -11.11
N PHE A 418 11.47 -20.55 -11.38
CA PHE A 418 11.97 -19.45 -10.55
C PHE A 418 11.50 -19.58 -9.09
N ALA A 419 10.23 -19.90 -8.85
CA ALA A 419 9.71 -20.16 -7.50
C ALA A 419 10.45 -21.33 -6.81
N GLN A 420 10.78 -22.40 -7.54
CA GLN A 420 11.57 -23.51 -7.02
C GLN A 420 13.02 -23.11 -6.68
N GLU A 421 13.62 -22.22 -7.45
CA GLU A 421 14.95 -21.66 -7.18
C GLU A 421 14.95 -20.77 -5.92
N LEU A 422 13.87 -20.03 -5.68
CA LEU A 422 13.69 -19.23 -4.47
C LEU A 422 13.50 -20.11 -3.23
N CYS A 423 12.77 -21.22 -3.38
CA CYS A 423 12.39 -22.11 -2.28
C CYS A 423 12.93 -23.54 -2.51
N PRO A 424 14.27 -23.77 -2.55
CA PRO A 424 14.86 -25.03 -2.97
C PRO A 424 14.56 -26.20 -2.02
N LYS A 425 14.20 -25.91 -0.77
CA LYS A 425 13.86 -26.90 0.26
C LYS A 425 12.36 -27.23 0.32
N SER A 426 11.51 -26.49 -0.41
CA SER A 426 10.06 -26.66 -0.40
C SER A 426 9.60 -27.34 -1.69
N GLU A 427 8.74 -28.35 -1.55
CA GLU A 427 8.04 -28.95 -2.69
C GLU A 427 6.76 -28.16 -2.99
N PRO A 428 6.44 -27.87 -4.26
CA PRO A 428 5.25 -27.11 -4.60
C PRO A 428 3.98 -27.94 -4.37
N ILE A 429 3.00 -27.35 -3.71
CA ILE A 429 1.68 -27.95 -3.55
C ILE A 429 0.73 -27.37 -4.60
N HIS A 430 0.12 -28.24 -5.39
CA HIS A 430 -0.86 -27.85 -6.40
C HIS A 430 -2.27 -27.83 -5.83
N PHE A 431 -2.98 -26.72 -6.01
CA PHE A 431 -4.36 -26.56 -5.58
C PHE A 431 -5.27 -26.18 -6.75
N GLN A 432 -6.43 -26.82 -6.79
CA GLN A 432 -7.58 -26.43 -7.62
C GLN A 432 -8.75 -25.95 -6.76
N ARG A 433 -8.79 -26.42 -5.52
CA ARG A 433 -9.71 -26.09 -4.42
C ARG A 433 -8.94 -26.32 -3.10
N LYS A 434 -9.47 -25.81 -1.98
CA LYS A 434 -8.99 -26.05 -0.60
C LYS A 434 -7.79 -25.23 -0.11
N HIS A 435 -7.10 -24.47 -0.96
CA HIS A 435 -6.21 -23.42 -0.46
C HIS A 435 -7.06 -22.32 0.18
N TRP A 436 -6.59 -21.67 1.24
CA TRP A 436 -7.36 -20.63 1.94
C TRP A 436 -7.80 -19.50 1.00
N GLY A 437 -6.96 -19.15 0.03
CA GLY A 437 -7.28 -18.19 -1.03
C GLY A 437 -8.49 -18.57 -1.89
N HIS A 438 -8.92 -19.84 -1.94
CA HIS A 438 -10.13 -20.23 -2.68
C HIS A 438 -11.44 -20.02 -1.89
N SER A 439 -11.38 -19.71 -0.60
CA SER A 439 -12.58 -19.71 0.26
C SER A 439 -12.59 -18.67 1.37
N LEU A 440 -11.61 -17.76 1.43
CA LEU A 440 -11.48 -16.81 2.55
C LEU A 440 -12.67 -15.85 2.65
N LEU A 441 -12.90 -15.03 1.62
CA LEU A 441 -14.03 -14.10 1.56
C LEU A 441 -15.07 -14.55 0.54
N GLU A 442 -14.61 -15.01 -0.62
CA GLU A 442 -15.46 -15.51 -1.70
C GLU A 442 -15.04 -16.92 -2.13
N ILE A 443 -16.01 -17.73 -2.54
CA ILE A 443 -15.74 -19.06 -3.09
C ILE A 443 -15.21 -18.91 -4.52
N VAL A 444 -14.03 -19.50 -4.76
CA VAL A 444 -13.35 -19.54 -6.05
C VAL A 444 -13.35 -20.97 -6.58
N GLU A 445 -13.80 -21.13 -7.81
CA GLU A 445 -13.75 -22.40 -8.52
C GLU A 445 -12.89 -22.30 -9.79
N ASN A 446 -12.22 -23.41 -10.12
CA ASN A 446 -11.52 -23.62 -11.39
C ASN A 446 -10.37 -22.65 -11.65
N VAL A 447 -9.67 -22.21 -10.60
CA VAL A 447 -8.40 -21.47 -10.71
C VAL A 447 -7.30 -22.30 -10.09
N HIS A 448 -6.28 -22.62 -10.88
CA HIS A 448 -5.14 -23.43 -10.46
C HIS A 448 -4.07 -22.52 -9.86
N LEU A 449 -3.52 -22.94 -8.72
CA LEU A 449 -2.37 -22.29 -8.12
C LEU A 449 -1.38 -23.32 -7.56
N TRP A 450 -0.12 -22.94 -7.50
CA TRP A 450 0.96 -23.69 -6.85
C TRP A 450 1.52 -22.84 -5.73
N THR A 451 1.71 -23.42 -4.55
CA THR A 451 2.35 -22.73 -3.43
C THR A 451 3.64 -23.40 -3.03
N TRP A 452 4.65 -22.58 -2.72
CA TRP A 452 5.85 -22.99 -2.00
C TRP A 452 5.68 -22.50 -0.57
N ASN A 453 5.49 -23.48 0.33
CA ASN A 453 5.21 -23.25 1.73
C ASN A 453 6.41 -23.73 2.56
N ASP A 454 6.72 -23.04 3.65
CA ASP A 454 7.83 -23.40 4.57
C ASP A 454 7.40 -24.23 5.78
N GLY A 455 6.18 -24.78 5.73
CA GLY A 455 5.53 -25.50 6.82
C GLY A 455 4.58 -24.62 7.62
N VAL A 456 4.67 -23.29 7.49
CA VAL A 456 3.79 -22.35 8.18
C VAL A 456 3.17 -21.36 7.19
N ARG A 457 3.98 -20.74 6.33
CA ARG A 457 3.59 -19.62 5.45
C ARG A 457 3.74 -19.97 3.98
N ASP A 458 2.83 -19.46 3.16
CA ASP A 458 3.03 -19.42 1.71
C ASP A 458 4.02 -18.31 1.34
N GLN A 459 5.18 -18.70 0.83
CA GLN A 459 6.26 -17.78 0.45
C GLN A 459 6.09 -17.30 -0.99
N VAL A 460 5.76 -18.24 -1.88
CA VAL A 460 5.51 -17.97 -3.30
C VAL A 460 4.21 -18.64 -3.70
N ILE A 461 3.33 -17.90 -4.36
CA ILE A 461 2.10 -18.41 -4.97
C ILE A 461 2.17 -18.13 -6.47
N VAL A 462 2.17 -19.18 -7.29
CA VAL A 462 2.06 -19.04 -8.75
C VAL A 462 0.63 -19.40 -9.15
N ILE A 463 -0.06 -18.48 -9.83
CA ILE A 463 -1.47 -18.61 -10.22
C ILE A 463 -1.55 -18.72 -11.74
N GLN A 464 -2.30 -19.71 -12.22
CA GLN A 464 -2.59 -19.84 -13.64
C GLN A 464 -3.64 -18.81 -14.07
N GLY A 465 -3.23 -17.81 -14.84
CA GLY A 465 -4.10 -16.74 -15.31
C GLY A 465 -3.34 -15.57 -15.91
N ASN A 466 -4.06 -14.61 -16.47
CA ASN A 466 -3.51 -13.36 -17.00
C ASN A 466 -4.52 -12.21 -16.85
N GLY A 467 -4.07 -10.97 -17.10
CA GLY A 467 -4.90 -9.78 -16.97
C GLY A 467 -6.21 -9.84 -17.75
N LYS A 468 -6.17 -10.33 -19.00
CA LYS A 468 -7.37 -10.52 -19.82
C LYS A 468 -8.44 -11.39 -19.15
N THR A 469 -8.02 -12.51 -18.55
CA THR A 469 -8.97 -13.39 -17.83
C THR A 469 -9.46 -12.77 -16.53
N LEU A 470 -8.63 -11.94 -15.89
CA LEU A 470 -8.96 -11.25 -14.64
C LEU A 470 -10.04 -10.18 -14.86
N THR A 471 -9.85 -9.34 -15.88
CA THR A 471 -10.71 -8.17 -16.16
C THR A 471 -11.91 -8.46 -17.06
N ARG A 472 -12.01 -9.68 -17.61
CA ARG A 472 -13.16 -10.11 -18.42
C ARG A 472 -14.51 -9.87 -17.75
N SER A 473 -14.56 -9.94 -16.43
CA SER A 473 -15.76 -9.66 -15.63
C SER A 473 -15.35 -9.23 -14.23
N LYS A 474 -16.12 -8.30 -13.64
CA LYS A 474 -16.01 -7.91 -12.23
C LYS A 474 -16.14 -9.10 -11.26
N ASN A 475 -16.72 -10.22 -11.71
CA ASN A 475 -16.92 -11.43 -10.90
C ASN A 475 -15.99 -12.59 -11.31
N SER A 476 -14.89 -12.33 -12.03
CA SER A 476 -13.99 -13.41 -12.48
C SER A 476 -13.44 -14.18 -11.28
N SER A 477 -13.34 -15.52 -11.40
CA SER A 477 -12.78 -16.37 -10.34
C SER A 477 -11.33 -15.97 -10.00
N LEU A 478 -10.57 -15.50 -11.00
CA LEU A 478 -9.19 -15.06 -10.81
C LEU A 478 -9.11 -13.77 -9.99
N ALA A 479 -9.99 -12.79 -10.26
CA ALA A 479 -10.06 -11.56 -9.46
C ALA A 479 -10.44 -11.88 -8.01
N LYS A 480 -11.45 -12.72 -7.79
CA LYS A 480 -11.85 -13.20 -6.45
C LYS A 480 -10.72 -13.87 -5.69
N LEU A 481 -9.93 -14.71 -6.37
CA LEU A 481 -8.76 -15.36 -5.77
C LEU A 481 -7.73 -14.33 -5.30
N LEU A 482 -7.40 -13.34 -6.12
CA LEU A 482 -6.44 -12.30 -5.77
C LEU A 482 -6.97 -11.35 -4.68
N VAL A 483 -8.27 -11.05 -4.66
CA VAL A 483 -8.92 -10.33 -3.56
C VAL A 483 -8.80 -11.11 -2.24
N ASN A 484 -9.11 -12.41 -2.26
CA ASN A 484 -8.93 -13.29 -1.10
C ASN A 484 -7.46 -13.31 -0.63
N ILE A 485 -6.51 -13.46 -1.55
CA ILE A 485 -5.06 -13.48 -1.22
C ILE A 485 -4.63 -12.15 -0.61
N CYS A 486 -5.04 -11.02 -1.20
CA CYS A 486 -4.71 -9.70 -0.68
C CYS A 486 -5.27 -9.49 0.73
N CYS A 487 -6.55 -9.80 0.96
CA CYS A 487 -7.17 -9.62 2.27
C CYS A 487 -6.58 -10.56 3.33
N GLY A 488 -6.36 -11.84 2.99
CA GLY A 488 -5.80 -12.82 3.93
C GLY A 488 -4.38 -12.48 4.37
N ASN A 489 -3.58 -11.92 3.47
CA ASN A 489 -2.23 -11.50 3.82
C ASN A 489 -2.20 -10.25 4.71
N VAL A 490 -3.24 -9.41 4.66
CA VAL A 490 -3.30 -8.13 5.39
C VAL A 490 -3.78 -8.31 6.84
N GLU A 491 -4.54 -9.35 7.13
CA GLU A 491 -4.91 -9.70 8.52
C GLU A 491 -3.69 -9.97 9.42
N LEU A 492 -2.49 -10.07 8.82
CA LEU A 492 -1.21 -10.34 9.48
C LEU A 492 -0.51 -9.09 10.03
N ASP A 493 -0.52 -7.95 9.31
CA ASP A 493 0.22 -6.73 9.73
C ASP A 493 -0.49 -5.39 9.43
N ARG A 494 -1.74 -5.45 8.93
CA ARG A 494 -2.51 -4.30 8.43
C ARG A 494 -1.86 -3.64 7.20
N TRP A 495 -2.65 -2.91 6.42
CA TRP A 495 -2.09 -2.10 5.33
C TRP A 495 -1.29 -0.92 5.87
N LYS A 496 -0.02 -0.83 5.48
CA LYS A 496 0.89 0.27 5.81
C LYS A 496 0.58 1.49 4.94
N THR A 497 0.59 2.68 5.53
CA THR A 497 0.52 3.93 4.75
C THR A 497 1.87 4.26 4.13
N ARG A 498 1.88 5.18 3.16
CA ARG A 498 3.12 5.61 2.50
C ARG A 498 4.09 6.27 3.48
N LEU A 499 3.56 6.99 4.48
CA LEU A 499 4.35 7.61 5.54
C LEU A 499 4.49 6.72 6.79
N HIS A 500 4.31 5.40 6.64
CA HIS A 500 4.43 4.48 7.76
C HIS A 500 5.81 4.59 8.42
N GLU A 501 5.82 5.08 9.65
CA GLU A 501 6.95 4.98 10.55
C GLU A 501 6.83 3.70 11.37
N PRO A 502 7.87 2.86 11.41
CA PRO A 502 7.88 1.74 12.35
C PRO A 502 7.76 2.27 13.78
N ILE A 503 6.92 1.65 14.59
CA ILE A 503 6.64 2.07 15.97
C ILE A 503 7.98 2.16 16.74
N ARG A 504 8.35 3.38 17.16
CA ARG A 504 9.50 3.61 18.03
C ARG A 504 9.13 3.26 19.47
N PHE A 505 9.41 2.04 19.89
CA PHE A 505 9.35 1.70 21.30
C PHE A 505 10.40 2.49 22.10
N LYS A 506 10.02 2.94 23.30
CA LYS A 506 10.95 3.41 24.32
C LYS A 506 11.38 2.22 25.20
N PRO A 507 12.68 2.11 25.52
CA PRO A 507 13.26 0.93 26.15
C PRO A 507 13.00 0.94 27.63
N VAL A 508 12.62 -0.20 28.20
CA VAL A 508 12.70 -0.45 29.64
C VAL A 508 13.94 -1.29 29.97
N ARG A 509 15.07 -0.70 30.33
CA ARG A 509 16.46 -1.25 30.33
C ARG A 509 16.73 -2.75 30.69
N LYS A 510 16.77 -3.72 29.75
CA LYS A 510 17.82 -4.81 29.55
C LYS A 510 17.37 -6.05 28.72
N ILE A 511 18.07 -6.34 27.61
CA ILE A 511 18.04 -7.63 26.89
C ILE A 511 19.51 -8.01 26.61
N ILE A 512 19.89 -9.29 26.79
CA ILE A 512 21.24 -9.80 26.52
C ILE A 512 21.19 -10.71 25.29
N ILE A 513 22.10 -10.49 24.34
CA ILE A 513 22.19 -11.26 23.08
C ILE A 513 23.61 -11.79 22.98
N ALA A 514 23.78 -13.10 22.98
CA ALA A 514 25.07 -13.76 22.81
C ALA A 514 25.39 -13.92 21.32
N LYS A 515 26.62 -13.61 20.90
CA LYS A 515 27.12 -13.82 19.53
C LYS A 515 27.99 -15.07 19.48
N HIS A 516 27.77 -15.93 18.48
CA HIS A 516 28.55 -17.14 18.24
C HIS A 516 29.48 -16.94 17.02
N ASN A 517 30.68 -17.54 17.02
CA ASN A 517 31.73 -17.42 15.96
C ASN A 517 31.39 -18.03 14.58
N GLY A 518 30.12 -18.33 14.30
CA GLY A 518 29.66 -18.77 12.97
C GLY A 518 29.54 -17.59 12.00
N GLN A 519 29.53 -17.84 10.70
CA GLN A 519 29.21 -16.81 9.70
C GLN A 519 27.69 -16.49 9.75
N TRP A 520 27.31 -15.55 10.60
CA TRP A 520 25.96 -14.98 10.71
C TRP A 520 25.60 -14.01 9.56
N ASP A 521 26.27 -14.12 8.40
CA ASP A 521 26.15 -13.17 7.28
C ASP A 521 24.83 -13.25 6.51
N ALA A 522 23.86 -14.06 6.95
CA ALA A 522 22.50 -14.05 6.41
C ALA A 522 21.57 -13.00 7.05
N GLU A 523 21.94 -12.34 8.17
CA GLU A 523 20.99 -11.51 8.94
C GLU A 523 21.51 -10.17 9.50
N LEU A 524 22.60 -9.63 8.96
CA LEU A 524 23.24 -8.43 9.55
C LEU A 524 22.48 -7.11 9.34
N SER A 525 21.56 -6.98 8.38
CA SER A 525 20.90 -5.68 8.12
C SER A 525 19.93 -5.26 9.24
N ALA A 526 19.25 -6.21 9.89
CA ALA A 526 18.40 -5.96 11.05
C ALA A 526 19.21 -5.74 12.33
N LEU A 527 20.29 -6.52 12.54
CA LEU A 527 21.11 -6.51 13.75
C LEU A 527 22.10 -5.35 13.87
N ARG A 528 22.47 -4.68 12.76
CA ARG A 528 23.37 -3.49 12.75
C ARG A 528 22.80 -2.27 13.49
N HIS A 529 21.53 -2.28 13.86
CA HIS A 529 20.87 -1.21 14.61
C HIS A 529 20.97 -1.36 16.13
N TRP A 530 21.59 -2.45 16.62
CA TRP A 530 21.64 -2.79 18.04
C TRP A 530 23.06 -2.61 18.59
N ARG A 531 23.24 -1.93 19.73
CA ARG A 531 24.52 -1.95 20.45
C ARG A 531 24.62 -3.27 21.22
N THR A 532 25.58 -4.10 20.83
CA THR A 532 25.91 -5.37 21.47
C THR A 532 26.88 -5.14 22.63
N GLU A 533 26.52 -5.62 23.83
CA GLU A 533 27.50 -5.96 24.86
C GLU A 533 27.57 -7.48 24.97
N ILE A 534 28.78 -8.01 24.88
CA ILE A 534 29.08 -9.43 25.05
C ILE A 534 29.21 -9.68 26.54
N LEU A 535 28.34 -10.54 27.08
CA LEU A 535 28.58 -11.17 28.37
C LEU A 535 28.95 -12.62 28.09
N GLU A 536 30.04 -13.07 28.70
CA GLU A 536 30.43 -14.47 28.64
C GLU A 536 29.35 -15.30 29.35
N PHE A 537 29.03 -16.49 28.84
CA PHE A 537 28.02 -17.37 29.46
C PHE A 537 28.36 -17.70 30.93
N SER A 538 29.64 -17.65 31.28
CA SER A 538 30.18 -17.81 32.64
C SER A 538 29.81 -16.68 33.61
N GLU A 539 29.37 -15.52 33.12
CA GLU A 539 29.03 -14.33 33.92
C GLU A 539 27.53 -14.24 34.26
N MET A 540 26.71 -15.20 33.80
CA MET A 540 25.27 -15.22 34.06
C MET A 540 24.95 -15.62 35.52
N LYS A 541 24.04 -14.87 36.16
CA LYS A 541 23.56 -15.19 37.52
C LYS A 541 22.78 -16.51 37.52
N LYS A 542 22.90 -17.30 38.61
CA LYS A 542 22.07 -18.49 38.85
C LYS A 542 20.58 -18.12 38.80
N ASN A 543 19.77 -18.97 38.18
CA ASN A 543 18.31 -18.84 38.01
C ASN A 543 17.84 -17.70 37.09
N ALA A 544 18.55 -17.43 36.00
CA ALA A 544 18.11 -16.48 34.97
C ALA A 544 17.18 -17.15 33.94
N VAL A 545 16.37 -16.36 33.24
CA VAL A 545 15.77 -16.77 31.96
C VAL A 545 16.66 -16.26 30.84
N VAL A 546 17.17 -17.17 30.02
CA VAL A 546 18.11 -16.90 28.94
C VAL A 546 17.44 -17.23 27.61
N TRP A 547 17.44 -16.28 26.68
CA TRP A 547 16.77 -16.45 25.40
C TRP A 547 17.81 -16.57 24.28
N VAL A 548 17.82 -17.70 23.59
CA VAL A 548 18.67 -18.01 22.46
C VAL A 548 17.79 -18.14 21.22
N GLY A 549 18.04 -17.32 20.21
CA GLY A 549 17.31 -17.38 18.94
C GLY A 549 18.30 -17.54 17.78
N GLY A 550 17.88 -18.26 16.74
CA GLY A 550 18.62 -18.42 15.50
C GLY A 550 17.72 -18.93 14.39
N ILE A 551 18.23 -19.04 13.17
CA ILE A 551 17.42 -19.35 11.98
C ILE A 551 17.80 -20.73 11.43
N GLN A 552 19.09 -20.91 11.17
CA GLN A 552 19.65 -21.99 10.38
C GLN A 552 20.31 -23.04 11.26
N THR A 553 20.48 -24.24 10.70
CA THR A 553 21.06 -25.38 11.42
C THR A 553 22.56 -25.22 11.69
N GLU A 554 23.25 -24.48 10.82
CA GLU A 554 24.67 -24.21 10.82
C GLU A 554 25.09 -23.31 11.98
N GLU A 555 24.16 -22.51 12.49
CA GLU A 555 24.34 -21.67 13.69
C GLU A 555 24.43 -22.50 14.97
N VAL A 556 23.91 -23.75 14.95
CA VAL A 556 23.90 -24.64 16.11
C VAL A 556 25.23 -25.37 16.23
N THR A 557 26.24 -24.67 16.74
CA THR A 557 27.58 -25.21 16.92
C THR A 557 27.71 -26.03 18.21
N THR A 558 28.77 -26.84 18.28
CA THR A 558 29.11 -27.61 19.49
C THR A 558 29.36 -26.70 20.71
N GLU A 559 29.92 -25.51 20.48
CA GLU A 559 30.16 -24.51 21.53
C GLU A 559 28.86 -23.93 22.06
N LEU A 560 27.95 -23.49 21.18
CA LEU A 560 26.64 -22.99 21.57
C LEU A 560 25.84 -24.03 22.37
N VAL A 561 25.87 -25.29 21.92
CA VAL A 561 25.23 -26.41 22.63
C VAL A 561 25.83 -26.61 24.02
N SER A 562 27.17 -26.55 24.17
CA SER A 562 27.81 -26.63 25.50
C SER A 562 27.32 -25.50 26.41
N ASN A 563 27.30 -24.28 25.90
CA ASN A 563 26.95 -23.09 26.67
C ASN A 563 25.49 -23.14 27.16
N ILE A 564 24.56 -23.57 26.29
CA ILE A 564 23.16 -23.76 26.68
C ILE A 564 23.05 -24.79 27.81
N ILE A 565 23.77 -25.91 27.70
CA ILE A 565 23.80 -26.96 28.72
C ILE A 565 24.34 -26.41 30.04
N ASP A 566 25.45 -25.68 30.02
CA ASP A 566 26.11 -25.16 31.23
C ASP A 566 25.23 -24.14 31.96
N VAL A 567 24.56 -23.25 31.21
CA VAL A 567 23.58 -22.30 31.76
C VAL A 567 22.43 -23.03 32.45
N ALA A 568 21.86 -24.03 31.77
CA ALA A 568 20.76 -24.81 32.34
C ALA A 568 21.22 -25.59 33.58
N GLN A 569 22.41 -26.20 33.56
CA GLN A 569 22.98 -26.90 34.73
C GLN A 569 23.12 -25.98 35.95
N ASN A 570 23.44 -24.71 35.73
CA ASN A 570 23.56 -23.68 36.77
C ASN A 570 22.21 -23.21 37.38
N GLY A 571 21.08 -23.76 36.92
CA GLY A 571 19.75 -23.49 37.47
C GLY A 571 18.89 -22.52 36.66
N SER A 572 19.36 -22.08 35.49
CA SER A 572 18.65 -21.13 34.63
C SER A 572 17.67 -21.84 33.69
N THR A 573 16.65 -21.12 33.23
CA THR A 573 15.74 -21.56 32.17
C THR A 573 16.23 -20.98 30.84
N VAL A 574 16.52 -21.83 29.86
CA VAL A 574 16.95 -21.41 28.52
C VAL A 574 15.81 -21.61 27.53
N ILE A 575 15.36 -20.54 26.88
CA ILE A 575 14.43 -20.58 25.77
C ILE A 575 15.24 -20.61 24.48
N VAL A 576 15.05 -21.65 23.67
CA VAL A 576 15.66 -21.79 22.35
C VAL A 576 14.56 -21.64 21.31
N GLU A 577 14.68 -20.62 20.48
CA GLU A 577 13.67 -20.21 19.51
C GLU A 577 14.21 -20.29 18.07
N SER A 578 13.38 -20.75 17.14
CA SER A 578 13.64 -20.57 15.71
C SER A 578 12.98 -19.29 15.19
N ILE A 579 13.80 -18.39 14.67
CA ILE A 579 13.34 -17.16 14.00
C ILE A 579 12.89 -17.51 12.57
N GLY A 580 11.81 -16.89 12.11
CA GLY A 580 11.32 -17.09 10.73
C GLY A 580 10.54 -18.40 10.49
N GLY A 581 10.10 -19.09 11.55
CA GLY A 581 9.07 -20.15 11.47
C GLY A 581 9.49 -21.51 10.90
N ARG A 582 10.74 -21.69 10.47
CA ARG A 582 11.21 -22.97 9.87
C ARG A 582 11.52 -24.06 10.89
N GLY A 583 11.62 -23.74 12.18
CA GLY A 583 11.96 -24.68 13.26
C GLY A 583 13.38 -25.26 13.21
N HIS A 584 14.20 -24.91 12.21
CA HIS A 584 15.49 -25.54 11.97
C HIS A 584 16.46 -25.37 13.15
N PHE A 585 16.66 -24.13 13.59
CA PHE A 585 17.58 -23.84 14.68
C PHE A 585 17.17 -24.54 15.99
N ALA A 586 15.91 -24.43 16.40
CA ALA A 586 15.43 -25.00 17.65
C ALA A 586 15.45 -26.53 17.62
N ARG A 587 15.02 -27.16 16.52
CA ARG A 587 15.07 -28.62 16.36
C ARG A 587 16.49 -29.15 16.35
N THR A 588 17.41 -28.52 15.62
CA THR A 588 18.81 -28.95 15.60
C THR A 588 19.47 -28.77 16.97
N THR A 589 19.18 -27.67 17.67
CA THR A 589 19.65 -27.47 19.05
C THR A 589 19.09 -28.52 19.99
N HIS A 590 17.79 -28.83 19.87
CA HIS A 590 17.10 -29.87 20.63
C HIS A 590 17.79 -31.23 20.45
N THR A 591 17.97 -31.69 19.20
CA THR A 591 18.62 -32.97 18.90
C THR A 591 20.03 -33.04 19.49
N LYS A 592 20.86 -32.01 19.25
CA LYS A 592 22.25 -32.01 19.75
C LYS A 592 22.35 -31.98 21.29
N ILE A 593 21.42 -31.30 21.97
CA ILE A 593 21.37 -31.30 23.44
C ILE A 593 20.98 -32.69 23.96
N LEU A 594 19.98 -33.34 23.36
CA LEU A 594 19.57 -34.69 23.78
C LEU A 594 20.69 -35.71 23.58
N GLU A 595 21.37 -35.69 22.43
CA GLU A 595 22.50 -36.57 22.13
C GLU A 595 23.62 -36.42 23.17
N ARG A 596 23.93 -35.18 23.56
CA ARG A 596 25.07 -34.88 24.44
C ARG A 596 24.77 -35.11 25.91
N THR A 597 23.56 -34.80 26.35
CA THR A 597 23.16 -34.95 27.77
C THR A 597 22.56 -36.31 28.08
N LYS A 598 22.17 -37.09 27.06
CA LYS A 598 21.44 -38.36 27.20
C LYS A 598 20.15 -38.21 28.02
N THR A 599 19.56 -37.02 27.98
CA THR A 599 18.29 -36.72 28.65
C THR A 599 17.11 -37.06 27.73
N THR A 600 15.91 -37.07 28.30
CA THR A 600 14.67 -37.19 27.53
C THR A 600 13.98 -35.83 27.48
N SER A 601 13.32 -35.57 26.36
CA SER A 601 12.48 -34.39 26.19
C SER A 601 11.03 -34.76 26.45
N THR A 602 10.28 -33.86 27.08
CA THR A 602 8.85 -34.03 27.27
C THR A 602 8.10 -32.79 26.77
N PRO A 603 6.92 -32.96 26.14
CA PRO A 603 6.02 -31.84 25.89
C PRO A 603 5.76 -31.12 27.20
N ASN A 604 5.99 -29.82 27.26
CA ASN A 604 5.87 -29.10 28.51
C ASN A 604 4.38 -28.81 28.78
N PRO A 605 3.78 -29.35 29.86
CA PRO A 605 2.35 -29.20 30.13
C PRO A 605 1.94 -27.77 30.53
N LEU A 606 2.91 -26.89 30.84
CA LEU A 606 2.66 -25.44 31.02
C LEU A 606 2.64 -24.68 29.70
N LEU A 607 3.01 -25.34 28.60
CA LEU A 607 3.11 -24.80 27.25
C LEU A 607 2.05 -25.45 26.36
N VAL A 608 0.84 -25.66 26.89
CA VAL A 608 -0.32 -26.12 26.12
C VAL A 608 -0.46 -25.22 24.89
N PRO A 609 -0.69 -25.77 23.68
CA PRO A 609 -0.91 -24.94 22.50
C PRO A 609 -2.09 -24.03 22.82
N TYR A 610 -1.82 -22.73 22.92
CA TYR A 610 -2.89 -21.75 23.13
C TYR A 610 -3.92 -21.97 22.01
N PRO A 611 -5.23 -22.07 22.31
CA PRO A 611 -6.27 -22.47 21.37
C PRO A 611 -6.47 -21.50 20.19
N THR A 612 -5.67 -20.43 20.12
CA THR A 612 -5.76 -19.40 19.10
C THR A 612 -4.48 -19.40 18.25
N SER A 613 -4.44 -20.30 17.25
CA SER A 613 -3.56 -20.08 16.09
C SER A 613 -3.95 -18.75 15.44
N ARG A 614 -2.96 -17.96 14.98
CA ARG A 614 -3.21 -16.70 14.26
C ARG A 614 -2.40 -16.67 12.98
N GLY A 615 -2.91 -15.93 11.99
CA GLY A 615 -2.22 -15.66 10.75
C GLY A 615 -1.99 -16.90 9.89
N TRP A 616 -0.77 -17.09 9.38
CA TRP A 616 -0.43 -18.15 8.45
C TRP A 616 -0.74 -19.57 8.96
N SER A 617 -0.57 -19.82 10.27
CA SER A 617 -0.93 -21.10 10.87
C SER A 617 -2.45 -21.38 10.80
N MET A 618 -3.29 -20.35 10.96
CA MET A 618 -4.73 -20.47 10.83
C MET A 618 -5.15 -20.66 9.36
N LEU A 619 -4.58 -19.86 8.46
CA LEU A 619 -4.85 -19.93 7.02
C LEU A 619 -4.47 -21.31 6.45
N ASN A 620 -3.32 -21.85 6.86
CA ASN A 620 -2.84 -23.17 6.42
C ASN A 620 -3.33 -24.33 7.29
N ARG A 621 -4.16 -24.06 8.31
CA ARG A 621 -4.68 -25.07 9.26
C ARG A 621 -3.57 -25.92 9.89
N VAL A 622 -2.44 -25.27 10.21
CA VAL A 622 -1.28 -25.88 10.83
C VAL A 622 -1.47 -25.84 12.34
N GLU A 623 -1.55 -27.01 12.95
CA GLU A 623 -1.43 -27.13 14.41
C GLU A 623 0.03 -26.91 14.81
N LEU A 624 0.27 -25.96 15.69
CA LEU A 624 1.60 -25.72 16.22
C LEU A 624 1.90 -26.77 17.28
N PRO A 625 3.06 -27.46 17.20
CA PRO A 625 3.42 -28.47 18.17
C PRO A 625 3.62 -27.84 19.56
N VAL A 626 3.24 -28.58 20.59
CA VAL A 626 3.51 -28.24 21.99
C VAL A 626 5.03 -28.06 22.15
N PRO A 627 5.53 -26.92 22.66
CA PRO A 627 6.95 -26.75 22.88
C PRO A 627 7.51 -27.85 23.80
N CYS A 628 8.60 -28.45 23.36
CA CYS A 628 9.30 -29.48 24.10
C CYS A 628 10.20 -28.84 25.15
N SER A 629 10.40 -29.54 26.28
CA SER A 629 11.35 -29.12 27.29
C SER A 629 12.19 -30.28 27.82
N THR A 630 13.43 -29.96 28.16
CA THR A 630 14.42 -30.89 28.68
C THR A 630 15.00 -30.32 29.97
N SER A 631 14.89 -31.06 31.07
CA SER A 631 15.54 -30.71 32.34
C SER A 631 17.03 -31.03 32.27
N ILE A 632 17.88 -30.07 32.66
CA ILE A 632 19.33 -30.23 32.68
C ILE A 632 19.85 -29.69 34.02
N GLY A 633 20.39 -30.58 34.85
CA GLY A 633 20.84 -30.22 36.20
C GLY A 633 19.71 -29.62 37.04
N LYS A 634 19.87 -28.36 37.45
CA LYS A 634 18.86 -27.61 38.23
C LYS A 634 17.95 -26.72 37.37
N GLY A 635 18.22 -26.60 36.08
CA GLY A 635 17.48 -25.74 35.15
C GLY A 635 16.77 -26.54 34.06
N MET A 636 16.35 -25.85 33.02
CA MET A 636 15.54 -26.41 31.94
C MET A 636 15.82 -25.69 30.62
N VAL A 637 15.79 -26.42 29.52
CA VAL A 637 15.82 -25.87 28.16
C VAL A 637 14.46 -26.11 27.52
N ILE A 638 13.89 -25.07 26.90
CA ILE A 638 12.61 -25.10 26.21
C ILE A 638 12.87 -24.82 24.74
N PHE A 639 12.32 -25.65 23.86
CA PHE A 639 12.50 -25.56 22.42
C PHE A 639 11.23 -25.08 21.75
N ILE A 640 11.34 -24.01 20.98
CA ILE A 640 10.22 -23.37 20.32
C ILE A 640 10.54 -23.23 18.83
N ASP A 641 9.74 -23.90 18.01
CA ASP A 641 9.94 -23.97 16.56
C ASP A 641 9.45 -22.73 15.81
N CYS A 642 8.94 -21.71 16.51
CA CYS A 642 8.34 -20.52 15.93
C CYS A 642 8.70 -19.24 16.69
N ASP A 643 8.33 -18.11 16.10
CA ASP A 643 8.83 -16.78 16.44
C ASP A 643 7.94 -16.04 17.46
N ILE A 644 8.17 -16.30 18.74
CA ILE A 644 7.52 -15.70 19.91
C ILE A 644 8.11 -14.34 20.25
N ARG A 645 9.42 -14.14 20.09
CA ARG A 645 10.08 -12.87 20.41
C ARG A 645 9.40 -11.74 19.66
N ASN A 646 9.12 -11.95 18.38
CA ASN A 646 8.47 -10.92 17.58
C ASN A 646 7.01 -10.70 17.96
N ALA A 647 6.30 -11.76 18.35
CA ALA A 647 4.97 -11.62 18.96
C ALA A 647 5.01 -10.80 20.26
N LEU A 648 6.01 -10.99 21.15
CA LEU A 648 6.17 -10.19 22.37
C LEU A 648 6.44 -8.72 22.10
N LEU A 649 7.25 -8.44 21.08
CA LEU A 649 7.65 -7.08 20.76
C LEU A 649 6.55 -6.32 20.02
N GLN A 650 5.49 -7.00 19.57
CA GLN A 650 4.56 -6.49 18.55
C GLN A 650 5.33 -5.90 17.35
N GLN A 651 6.54 -6.42 17.14
CA GLN A 651 7.41 -6.10 16.03
C GLN A 651 7.31 -7.31 15.14
N THR A 652 6.70 -7.12 13.99
CA THR A 652 6.72 -8.11 12.94
C THR A 652 8.14 -8.19 12.41
N SER A 653 9.04 -8.95 13.06
CA SER A 653 10.08 -9.52 12.22
C SER A 653 9.38 -10.55 11.36
N TRP A 654 9.47 -10.33 10.05
CA TRP A 654 8.99 -11.27 9.04
C TRP A 654 7.46 -11.40 8.91
N GLU A 655 6.64 -10.80 9.79
CA GLU A 655 5.16 -10.98 9.82
C GLU A 655 4.71 -12.45 9.95
N ILE A 656 5.61 -13.37 10.32
CA ILE A 656 5.34 -14.81 10.50
C ILE A 656 5.14 -15.10 11.98
N HIS A 657 3.89 -15.11 12.44
CA HIS A 657 3.58 -15.46 13.82
C HIS A 657 3.01 -16.87 13.94
N GLY A 658 3.64 -17.69 14.79
CA GLY A 658 2.97 -18.85 15.38
C GLY A 658 1.99 -18.43 16.50
N TYR A 659 2.32 -17.39 17.27
CA TYR A 659 1.57 -16.97 18.46
C TYR A 659 1.11 -15.50 18.39
N SER A 660 -0.02 -15.19 19.04
CA SER A 660 -0.45 -13.80 19.29
C SER A 660 0.44 -13.11 20.34
N HIS A 661 0.39 -11.78 20.42
CA HIS A 661 1.09 -11.02 21.47
C HIS A 661 0.63 -11.45 22.87
N GLU A 662 -0.67 -11.64 23.05
CA GLU A 662 -1.28 -12.09 24.29
C GLU A 662 -0.78 -13.50 24.67
N SER A 663 -0.82 -14.44 23.73
CA SER A 663 -0.31 -15.81 23.93
C SER A 663 1.19 -15.81 24.25
N ALA A 664 1.96 -14.93 23.63
CA ALA A 664 3.39 -14.78 23.89
C ALA A 664 3.65 -14.20 25.29
N ILE A 665 2.86 -13.21 25.75
CA ILE A 665 2.91 -12.68 27.11
C ILE A 665 2.55 -13.75 28.13
N GLU A 666 1.46 -14.49 27.92
CA GLU A 666 1.01 -15.53 28.84
C GLU A 666 2.05 -16.65 28.93
N LEU A 667 2.62 -17.05 27.80
CA LEU A 667 3.74 -17.98 27.71
C LEU A 667 4.94 -17.52 28.56
N VAL A 668 5.42 -16.30 28.35
CA VAL A 668 6.56 -15.77 29.12
C VAL A 668 6.22 -15.62 30.60
N SER A 669 5.00 -15.20 30.92
CA SER A 669 4.53 -15.05 32.31
C SER A 669 4.50 -16.40 33.04
N ALA A 670 4.01 -17.45 32.39
CA ALA A 670 4.03 -18.81 32.93
C ALA A 670 5.45 -19.33 33.19
N LEU A 671 6.42 -18.92 32.36
CA LEU A 671 7.83 -19.27 32.51
C LEU A 671 8.55 -18.48 33.62
N LEU A 672 8.13 -17.25 33.90
CA LEU A 672 8.73 -16.37 34.91
C LEU A 672 8.15 -16.55 36.32
N CYS A 673 7.00 -17.21 36.48
CA CYS A 673 6.37 -17.46 37.78
C CYS A 673 6.93 -18.69 38.53
N LYS A 674 8.00 -19.32 38.04
CA LYS A 674 8.79 -20.38 38.68
C LYS A 674 10.20 -19.91 38.95
#